data_AF-A0A958K4N0-F1
#
_entry.id   AF-A0A958K4N0-F1
#
_cell.length_a   1.000
_cell.length_b   1.000
_cell.length_c   1.000
_cell.angle_alpha   90.00
_cell.angle_beta   90.00
_cell.angle_gamma   90.00
#
_symmetry.space_group_name_H-M   'P 1'
#
loop_
_entity.id
_entity.type
_entity.pdbx_description
1 polymer ?
#
loop_
_entity_poly.entity_id
_entity_poly.type
_entity_poly.pdbx_seq_one_letter_code
_entity_poly.pdbx_strand_id
1 'polypeptide(L)'
;MAQDEKTPKKLQVAQQAELSFAARVGKGKIKPLAANESLIYTYLPTKVRKFGFPFLLNSSFLTNAGREELHDDRKWNEWLMEQAGEKIIEWLALLANTEAYSDQVLLLLPSGNSTGGNLANHFHQAFQQRAGHVAFIPGRNGKLLKANETLVDTTGLSEEAFISPEAVVAYFNNIQGAAFDEGAFIRTSVREPHRLERLHAHFFELDDFEAFVTSEVFRMYHAPEQNYKLIKYLQSQARNSPEWTHRLRSIPFIYAKGKKLHPPGALCFPTMEYENEFGEGVTLLHKAVYEAVEKDIEVRQWLEEMGVKEPSDEAYLENEIIGNIGNCITPANYKKVTRFLFEKGKKGELSFRHYKVLHGLLLMTTDGSMAAAQNCFLSDQYEPLLKLEKVHRSGRYVTSGYIEHGDLVSEWKSFFLRIGVGENISIVALVGSEHTTGGLVPRAYFDAANAEDNASRRAYPHLFRGGNWIDFSKISFSEHATKHEFAMLFWEQVLRNIDSRSIATTAILEWGHFHSKERVQNYIPWSFRHEAIFPTSTGECLMASQVFVNQPEIVEIGGEILPVISCKEVITDNWLKLIPLRTKLELEDYLKVLGQLAKQAVAEDGFRRKSERKQIGLVYDKLAKELLGYSPDKREALRV
;
A
#
# COMPACT_ATOMS: atom_id res chain seq x y z
N MET A 1 6.91 -36.54 40.53
CA MET A 1 6.36 -35.52 41.47
C MET A 1 6.93 -35.59 42.89
N ALA A 2 7.76 -36.58 43.24
CA ALA A 2 8.25 -36.83 44.60
C ALA A 2 9.14 -35.73 45.22
N GLN A 3 9.42 -34.65 44.49
CA GLN A 3 10.22 -33.50 44.94
C GLN A 3 9.38 -32.21 45.10
N ASP A 4 8.07 -32.26 44.87
CA ASP A 4 7.18 -31.10 45.04
C ASP A 4 6.61 -31.04 46.47
N GLU A 5 7.35 -30.40 47.39
CA GLU A 5 6.96 -30.23 48.81
C GLU A 5 5.59 -29.58 49.01
N LYS A 6 5.12 -28.85 47.99
CA LYS A 6 3.85 -28.14 47.96
C LYS A 6 2.65 -29.04 47.64
N THR A 7 2.85 -30.24 47.09
CA THR A 7 1.75 -31.18 46.79
C THR A 7 1.53 -32.16 47.95
N PRO A 8 0.28 -32.47 48.37
CA PRO A 8 0.03 -33.42 49.45
C PRO A 8 0.69 -34.80 49.21
N LYS A 9 1.32 -35.38 50.25
CA LYS A 9 2.07 -36.66 50.16
C LYS A 9 1.28 -37.79 49.51
N LYS A 10 -0.03 -37.88 49.77
CA LYS A 10 -0.92 -38.91 49.17
C LYS A 10 -0.97 -38.82 47.64
N LEU A 11 -0.94 -37.60 47.07
CA LEU A 11 -0.94 -37.37 45.63
C LEU A 11 0.44 -37.54 45.02
N GLN A 12 1.51 -37.24 45.76
CA GLN A 12 2.89 -37.45 45.29
C GLN A 12 3.20 -38.92 44.95
N VAL A 13 2.53 -39.87 45.63
CA VAL A 13 2.70 -41.32 45.42
C VAL A 13 1.54 -41.96 44.64
N ALA A 14 0.54 -41.17 44.22
CA ALA A 14 -0.61 -41.68 43.48
C ALA A 14 -0.17 -42.22 42.12
N GLN A 15 -0.67 -43.41 41.77
CA GLN A 15 -0.36 -44.07 40.50
C GLN A 15 -1.41 -43.78 39.41
N GLN A 16 -2.59 -43.31 39.81
CA GLN A 16 -3.73 -43.07 38.93
C GLN A 16 -4.54 -41.87 39.41
N ALA A 17 -5.23 -41.22 38.47
CA ALA A 17 -6.20 -40.16 38.72
C ALA A 17 -7.39 -40.33 37.77
N GLU A 18 -8.53 -39.74 38.13
CA GLU A 18 -9.74 -39.75 37.32
C GLU A 18 -10.01 -38.35 36.76
N LEU A 19 -10.36 -38.30 35.47
CA LEU A 19 -10.84 -37.11 34.77
C LEU A 19 -12.23 -37.43 34.21
N SER A 20 -13.22 -36.61 34.55
CA SER A 20 -14.58 -36.76 34.04
C SER A 20 -14.98 -35.51 33.25
N PHE A 21 -15.51 -35.73 32.04
CA PHE A 21 -16.08 -34.68 31.19
C PHE A 21 -17.59 -34.89 31.07
N ALA A 22 -18.37 -33.81 31.20
CA ALA A 22 -19.82 -33.89 31.05
C ALA A 22 -20.36 -32.79 30.12
N ALA A 23 -20.89 -33.20 28.97
CA ALA A 23 -21.58 -32.33 28.03
C ALA A 23 -23.09 -32.27 28.35
N ARG A 24 -23.67 -31.06 28.27
CA ARG A 24 -25.12 -30.88 28.39
C ARG A 24 -25.80 -31.33 27.10
N VAL A 25 -26.82 -32.19 27.23
CA VAL A 25 -27.66 -32.66 26.13
C VAL A 25 -29.09 -32.15 26.33
N GLY A 26 -29.68 -31.54 25.31
CA GLY A 26 -31.07 -31.09 25.33
C GLY A 26 -31.77 -31.42 24.02
N LYS A 27 -32.92 -32.10 24.09
CA LYS A 27 -33.65 -32.63 22.91
C LYS A 27 -32.73 -33.46 21.98
N GLY A 28 -31.86 -34.29 22.57
CA GLY A 28 -30.92 -35.14 21.83
C GLY A 28 -29.72 -34.42 21.20
N LYS A 29 -29.57 -33.10 21.38
CA LYS A 29 -28.48 -32.30 20.80
C LYS A 29 -27.54 -31.76 21.89
N ILE A 30 -26.26 -31.63 21.55
CA ILE A 30 -25.25 -31.01 22.42
C ILE A 30 -25.58 -29.52 22.55
N LYS A 31 -25.56 -29.03 23.79
CA LYS A 31 -25.71 -27.61 24.12
C LYS A 31 -24.47 -27.15 24.90
N PRO A 32 -23.55 -26.40 24.29
CA PRO A 32 -22.38 -25.90 25.00
C PRO A 32 -22.80 -25.07 26.22
N LEU A 33 -22.00 -25.13 27.28
CA LEU A 33 -22.19 -24.31 28.47
C LEU A 33 -21.84 -22.85 28.20
N ALA A 34 -22.60 -21.93 28.79
CA ALA A 34 -22.23 -20.52 28.82
C ALA A 34 -21.08 -20.28 29.83
N ALA A 35 -20.38 -19.15 29.71
CA ALA A 35 -19.22 -18.84 30.55
C ALA A 35 -19.54 -18.83 32.07
N ASN A 36 -20.76 -18.44 32.44
CA ASN A 36 -21.25 -18.47 33.82
C ASN A 36 -21.59 -19.88 34.34
N GLU A 37 -21.77 -20.86 33.45
CA GLU A 37 -22.08 -22.26 33.76
C GLU A 37 -20.82 -23.16 33.75
N SER A 38 -19.72 -22.69 33.15
CA SER A 38 -18.45 -23.43 32.95
C SER A 38 -17.63 -23.62 34.24
N LEU A 39 -18.16 -24.37 35.20
CA LEU A 39 -17.47 -24.67 36.46
C LEU A 39 -16.50 -25.86 36.35
N ILE A 40 -15.35 -25.75 37.01
CA ILE A 40 -14.52 -26.91 37.34
C ILE A 40 -15.00 -27.53 38.66
N TYR A 41 -15.05 -28.85 38.71
CA TYR A 41 -15.41 -29.63 39.89
C TYR A 41 -14.18 -30.30 40.50
N THR A 42 -14.17 -30.35 41.83
CA THR A 42 -13.28 -31.22 42.62
C THR A 42 -14.14 -31.89 43.67
N TYR A 43 -14.81 -32.96 43.25
CA TYR A 43 -15.90 -33.67 43.96
C TYR A 43 -17.18 -32.83 44.15
N LEU A 44 -17.04 -31.56 44.54
CA LEU A 44 -18.07 -30.53 44.64
C LEU A 44 -17.74 -29.37 43.67
N PRO A 45 -18.74 -28.53 43.30
CA PRO A 45 -18.48 -27.38 42.46
C PRO A 45 -17.46 -26.42 43.08
N THR A 46 -16.62 -25.81 42.25
CA THR A 46 -15.79 -24.66 42.60
C THR A 46 -16.43 -23.37 42.07
N LYS A 47 -15.83 -22.20 42.31
CA LYS A 47 -16.19 -20.95 41.60
C LYS A 47 -15.29 -20.67 40.38
N VAL A 48 -14.43 -21.62 40.00
CA VAL A 48 -13.47 -21.45 38.91
C VAL A 48 -14.18 -21.54 37.57
N ARG A 49 -14.23 -20.40 36.87
CA ARG A 49 -14.84 -20.26 35.53
C ARG A 49 -13.86 -19.81 34.45
N LYS A 50 -12.65 -19.38 34.85
CA LYS A 50 -11.68 -18.71 33.97
C LYS A 50 -11.28 -19.54 32.75
N PHE A 51 -11.46 -20.86 32.77
CA PHE A 51 -11.11 -21.74 31.64
C PHE A 51 -12.17 -21.79 30.53
N GLY A 52 -13.42 -21.41 30.82
CA GLY A 52 -14.47 -21.27 29.80
C GLY A 52 -14.77 -22.53 28.98
N PHE A 53 -14.58 -23.72 29.56
CA PHE A 53 -14.90 -24.98 28.91
C PHE A 53 -16.41 -25.06 28.58
N PRO A 54 -16.79 -25.48 27.36
CA PRO A 54 -18.19 -25.63 26.96
C PRO A 54 -18.88 -26.86 27.60
N PHE A 55 -18.24 -27.49 28.58
CA PHE A 55 -18.66 -28.69 29.31
C PHE A 55 -18.12 -28.62 30.75
N LEU A 56 -18.58 -29.51 31.63
CA LEU A 56 -18.04 -29.61 33.00
C LEU A 56 -16.81 -30.51 33.03
N LEU A 57 -15.77 -30.08 33.75
CA LEU A 57 -14.56 -30.83 34.04
C LEU A 57 -14.51 -31.17 35.52
N ASN A 58 -14.36 -32.45 35.87
CA ASN A 58 -14.18 -32.90 37.24
C ASN A 58 -12.87 -33.68 37.41
N SER A 59 -12.08 -33.33 38.42
CA SER A 59 -10.94 -34.12 38.87
C SER A 59 -10.50 -33.72 40.27
N SER A 60 -9.45 -34.37 40.78
CA SER A 60 -8.86 -34.15 42.10
C SER A 60 -7.97 -32.89 42.18
N PHE A 61 -8.45 -31.76 41.65
CA PHE A 61 -7.73 -30.48 41.69
C PHE A 61 -7.57 -29.95 43.11
N LEU A 62 -6.41 -29.35 43.39
CA LEU A 62 -6.10 -28.64 44.63
C LEU A 62 -6.59 -27.18 44.53
N THR A 63 -7.44 -26.77 45.47
CA THR A 63 -8.03 -25.43 45.53
C THR A 63 -7.57 -24.65 46.77
N ASN A 64 -7.75 -23.33 46.73
CA ASN A 64 -7.70 -22.53 47.95
C ASN A 64 -8.85 -22.91 48.92
N ALA A 65 -8.80 -22.40 50.17
CA ALA A 65 -9.78 -22.73 51.22
C ALA A 65 -11.22 -22.36 50.83
N GLY A 66 -11.41 -21.26 50.09
CA GLY A 66 -12.72 -20.81 49.60
C GLY A 66 -13.23 -21.54 48.36
N ARG A 67 -12.43 -22.43 47.75
CA ARG A 67 -12.72 -23.10 46.46
C ARG A 67 -13.03 -22.12 45.33
N GLU A 68 -12.45 -20.93 45.41
CA GLU A 68 -12.65 -19.86 44.42
C GLU A 68 -11.62 -19.95 43.30
N GLU A 69 -10.46 -20.54 43.61
CA GLU A 69 -9.32 -20.67 42.69
C GLU A 69 -8.68 -22.05 42.80
N LEU A 70 -8.12 -22.53 41.68
CA LEU A 70 -7.17 -23.64 41.68
C LEU A 70 -5.79 -23.10 42.04
N HIS A 71 -5.00 -23.88 42.78
CA HIS A 71 -3.60 -23.51 42.97
C HIS A 71 -2.83 -23.64 41.65
N ASP A 72 -2.36 -22.51 41.14
CA ASP A 72 -1.72 -22.40 39.82
C ASP A 72 -0.26 -22.91 39.81
N ASP A 73 0.36 -23.02 40.99
CA ASP A 73 1.76 -23.36 41.21
C ASP A 73 1.99 -24.80 41.71
N ARG A 74 0.96 -25.67 41.69
CA ARG A 74 1.09 -27.07 42.12
C ARG A 74 1.35 -27.97 40.93
N LYS A 75 2.39 -28.79 40.99
CA LYS A 75 2.70 -29.76 39.94
C LYS A 75 1.55 -30.72 39.67
N TRP A 76 0.74 -31.04 40.68
CA TRP A 76 -0.43 -31.91 40.52
C TRP A 76 -1.49 -31.29 39.61
N ASN A 77 -1.81 -30.01 39.82
CA ASN A 77 -2.77 -29.32 39.00
C ASN A 77 -2.23 -29.08 37.58
N GLU A 78 -0.93 -28.76 37.46
CA GLU A 78 -0.26 -28.65 36.14
C GLU A 78 -0.43 -29.94 35.34
N TRP A 79 -0.06 -31.08 35.94
CA TRP A 79 -0.20 -32.40 35.32
C TRP A 79 -1.66 -32.75 35.00
N LEU A 80 -2.60 -32.48 35.90
CA LEU A 80 -4.03 -32.73 35.63
C LEU A 80 -4.57 -31.88 34.47
N MET A 81 -4.11 -30.64 34.33
CA MET A 81 -4.52 -29.77 33.23
C MET A 81 -3.89 -30.17 31.91
N GLU A 82 -2.63 -30.61 31.93
CA GLU A 82 -1.98 -31.25 30.78
C GLU A 82 -2.79 -32.49 30.33
N GLN A 83 -3.09 -33.40 31.25
CA GLN A 83 -3.90 -34.59 30.97
C GLN A 83 -5.33 -34.26 30.53
N ALA A 84 -5.95 -33.20 31.08
CA ALA A 84 -7.25 -32.74 30.61
C ALA A 84 -7.17 -32.30 29.14
N GLY A 85 -6.13 -31.53 28.77
CA GLY A 85 -5.89 -31.11 27.39
C GLY A 85 -5.81 -32.29 26.43
N GLU A 86 -5.08 -33.35 26.79
CA GLU A 86 -4.96 -34.56 25.95
C GLU A 86 -6.28 -35.35 25.88
N LYS A 87 -6.89 -35.61 27.04
CA LYS A 87 -8.06 -36.51 27.15
C LYS A 87 -9.34 -35.91 26.58
N ILE A 88 -9.46 -34.58 26.48
CA ILE A 88 -10.56 -33.95 25.76
C ILE A 88 -10.55 -34.36 24.29
N ILE A 89 -9.39 -34.34 23.62
CA ILE A 89 -9.31 -34.71 22.20
C ILE A 89 -9.69 -36.18 21.99
N GLU A 90 -9.23 -37.07 22.85
CA GLU A 90 -9.63 -38.49 22.82
C GLU A 90 -11.15 -38.66 23.04
N TRP A 91 -11.72 -37.91 23.99
CA TRP A 91 -13.15 -37.91 24.25
C TRP A 91 -13.96 -37.39 23.04
N LEU A 92 -13.49 -36.32 22.39
CA LEU A 92 -14.11 -35.82 21.16
C LEU A 92 -14.05 -36.85 20.03
N ALA A 93 -12.95 -37.58 19.89
CA ALA A 93 -12.83 -38.66 18.90
C ALA A 93 -13.83 -39.81 19.17
N LEU A 94 -14.08 -40.15 20.43
CA LEU A 94 -15.13 -41.12 20.79
C LEU A 94 -16.52 -40.63 20.42
N LEU A 95 -16.83 -39.36 20.72
CA LEU A 95 -18.11 -38.74 20.34
C LEU A 95 -18.26 -38.62 18.82
N ALA A 96 -17.17 -38.36 18.10
CA ALA A 96 -17.15 -38.23 16.65
C ALA A 96 -17.53 -39.55 15.94
N ASN A 97 -17.25 -40.69 16.57
CA ASN A 97 -17.68 -42.02 16.11
C ASN A 97 -19.11 -42.39 16.50
N THR A 98 -19.82 -41.52 17.23
CA THR A 98 -21.22 -41.74 17.61
C THR A 98 -22.15 -40.99 16.67
N GLU A 99 -23.02 -41.71 15.94
CA GLU A 99 -23.92 -41.12 14.93
C GLU A 99 -24.70 -39.91 15.46
N ALA A 100 -25.25 -40.00 16.67
CA ALA A 100 -26.04 -38.93 17.30
C ALA A 100 -25.27 -37.61 17.54
N TYR A 101 -23.94 -37.66 17.66
CA TYR A 101 -23.12 -36.53 18.11
C TYR A 101 -21.99 -36.14 17.17
N SER A 102 -21.70 -36.95 16.15
CA SER A 102 -20.58 -36.77 15.21
C SER A 102 -20.48 -35.35 14.67
N ASP A 103 -21.57 -34.82 14.12
CA ASP A 103 -21.62 -33.48 13.52
C ASP A 103 -21.66 -32.33 14.55
N GLN A 104 -21.61 -32.64 15.85
CA GLN A 104 -21.74 -31.68 16.95
C GLN A 104 -20.47 -31.57 17.81
N VAL A 105 -19.44 -32.38 17.55
CA VAL A 105 -18.23 -32.44 18.40
C VAL A 105 -17.48 -31.12 18.52
N LEU A 106 -17.50 -30.28 17.48
CA LEU A 106 -16.80 -28.99 17.50
C LEU A 106 -17.44 -27.98 18.46
N LEU A 107 -18.72 -28.15 18.84
CA LEU A 107 -19.36 -27.33 19.87
C LEU A 107 -18.69 -27.47 21.24
N LEU A 108 -18.01 -28.60 21.47
CA LEU A 108 -17.29 -28.90 22.69
C LEU A 108 -15.82 -28.47 22.66
N LEU A 109 -15.34 -27.87 21.56
CA LEU A 109 -14.00 -27.30 21.52
C LEU A 109 -13.89 -26.11 22.50
N PRO A 110 -12.90 -26.13 23.43
CA PRO A 110 -12.60 -25.00 24.29
C PRO A 110 -12.35 -23.71 23.50
N SER A 111 -12.93 -22.61 23.96
CA SER A 111 -12.87 -21.31 23.27
C SER A 111 -11.56 -20.55 23.49
N GLY A 112 -10.51 -21.16 24.05
CA GLY A 112 -9.16 -20.61 24.23
C GLY A 112 -9.03 -19.23 24.90
N ASN A 113 -10.11 -18.69 25.46
CA ASN A 113 -10.15 -17.35 26.07
C ASN A 113 -9.76 -17.39 27.55
N SER A 114 -9.17 -18.49 28.02
CA SER A 114 -8.78 -18.58 29.42
C SER A 114 -7.61 -17.64 29.68
N THR A 115 -7.87 -16.64 30.51
CA THR A 115 -6.88 -15.62 30.89
C THR A 115 -5.68 -16.28 31.55
N GLY A 116 -4.49 -15.74 31.24
CA GLY A 116 -3.19 -16.35 31.49
C GLY A 116 -2.95 -16.92 32.90
N GLY A 117 -1.97 -17.81 32.98
CA GLY A 117 -1.60 -18.55 34.17
C GLY A 117 -0.89 -19.85 33.77
N ASN A 118 -0.17 -20.43 34.71
CA ASN A 118 0.65 -21.61 34.47
C ASN A 118 -0.19 -22.83 34.07
N LEU A 119 -1.36 -23.01 34.71
CA LEU A 119 -2.30 -24.09 34.38
C LEU A 119 -2.92 -23.96 32.99
N ALA A 120 -3.25 -22.73 32.57
CA ALA A 120 -3.77 -22.48 31.23
C ALA A 120 -2.72 -22.81 30.17
N ASN A 121 -1.44 -22.52 30.43
CA ASN A 121 -0.36 -22.85 29.49
C ASN A 121 -0.17 -24.36 29.34
N HIS A 122 -0.13 -25.11 30.44
CA HIS A 122 -0.03 -26.59 30.41
C HIS A 122 -1.20 -27.21 29.66
N PHE A 123 -2.42 -26.72 29.92
CA PHE A 123 -3.61 -27.14 29.19
C PHE A 123 -3.49 -26.89 27.68
N HIS A 124 -3.22 -25.66 27.27
CA HIS A 124 -3.22 -25.28 25.85
C HIS A 124 -2.14 -26.01 25.06
N GLN A 125 -0.93 -26.13 25.63
CA GLN A 125 0.17 -26.85 25.00
C GLN A 125 -0.21 -28.31 24.73
N ALA A 126 -0.73 -29.01 25.74
CA ALA A 126 -1.15 -30.40 25.62
C ALA A 126 -2.33 -30.56 24.66
N PHE A 127 -3.32 -29.67 24.74
CA PHE A 127 -4.50 -29.68 23.88
C PHE A 127 -4.14 -29.48 22.40
N GLN A 128 -3.34 -28.46 22.07
CA GLN A 128 -2.89 -28.20 20.71
C GLN A 128 -2.03 -29.33 20.15
N GLN A 129 -1.07 -29.81 20.96
CA GLN A 129 -0.23 -30.93 20.56
C GLN A 129 -1.09 -32.17 20.26
N ARG A 130 -2.04 -32.51 21.13
CA ARG A 130 -2.89 -33.69 20.95
C ARG A 130 -3.81 -33.55 19.72
N ALA A 131 -4.39 -32.36 19.49
CA ALA A 131 -5.25 -32.08 18.35
C ALA A 131 -4.55 -32.28 16.98
N GLY A 132 -3.22 -32.07 16.93
CA GLY A 132 -2.41 -32.35 15.73
C GLY A 132 -2.04 -33.83 15.53
N HIS A 133 -2.26 -34.71 16.53
CA HIS A 133 -1.86 -36.13 16.46
C HIS A 133 -3.05 -37.10 16.44
N VAL A 134 -4.20 -36.72 17.01
CA VAL A 134 -5.38 -37.57 17.10
C VAL A 134 -6.44 -37.10 16.12
N ALA A 135 -6.99 -38.03 15.34
CA ALA A 135 -8.10 -37.77 14.45
C ALA A 135 -9.43 -37.73 15.22
N PHE A 136 -10.14 -36.61 15.16
CA PHE A 136 -11.41 -36.41 15.88
C PHE A 136 -12.46 -35.64 15.07
N ILE A 137 -12.12 -35.17 13.88
CA ILE A 137 -13.00 -34.33 13.04
C ILE A 137 -13.68 -35.23 12.01
N PRO A 138 -15.03 -35.23 11.88
CA PRO A 138 -15.70 -36.05 10.88
C PRO A 138 -15.37 -35.61 9.44
N GLY A 139 -14.66 -36.45 8.69
CA GLY A 139 -14.36 -36.23 7.28
C GLY A 139 -15.50 -36.67 6.34
N ARG A 140 -15.47 -36.14 5.11
CA ARG A 140 -16.45 -36.45 4.05
C ARG A 140 -16.44 -37.94 3.66
N ASN A 141 -15.27 -38.58 3.71
CA ASN A 141 -15.08 -40.01 3.42
C ASN A 141 -15.51 -40.96 4.57
N GLY A 142 -16.08 -40.41 5.65
CA GLY A 142 -16.51 -41.18 6.83
C GLY A 142 -15.39 -41.52 7.81
N LYS A 143 -14.12 -41.20 7.51
CA LYS A 143 -13.01 -41.31 8.44
C LYS A 143 -12.89 -40.03 9.27
N LEU A 144 -12.27 -40.15 10.45
CA LEU A 144 -11.90 -38.98 11.23
C LEU A 144 -10.60 -38.37 10.70
N LEU A 145 -10.49 -37.06 10.80
CA LEU A 145 -9.34 -36.26 10.38
C LEU A 145 -8.66 -35.62 11.59
N LYS A 146 -7.35 -35.40 11.47
CA LYS A 146 -6.60 -34.54 12.40
C LYS A 146 -6.81 -33.08 12.00
N ALA A 147 -6.69 -32.17 12.96
CA ALA A 147 -6.99 -30.76 12.71
C ALA A 147 -6.12 -30.14 11.60
N ASN A 148 -4.81 -30.36 11.64
CA ASN A 148 -3.85 -29.89 10.64
C ASN A 148 -3.93 -30.62 9.29
N GLU A 149 -4.70 -31.72 9.20
CA GLU A 149 -4.93 -32.47 7.96
C GLU A 149 -6.33 -32.16 7.38
N THR A 150 -7.06 -31.21 7.96
CA THR A 150 -8.44 -30.89 7.60
C THR A 150 -8.53 -29.67 6.69
N LEU A 151 -9.28 -29.81 5.60
CA LEU A 151 -9.75 -28.74 4.73
C LEU A 151 -11.21 -28.41 5.01
N VAL A 152 -11.50 -27.13 5.21
CA VAL A 152 -12.84 -26.59 5.39
C VAL A 152 -13.15 -25.67 4.22
N ASP A 153 -14.09 -26.05 3.36
CA ASP A 153 -14.59 -25.17 2.31
C ASP A 153 -15.81 -24.39 2.81
N THR A 154 -15.61 -23.11 3.09
CA THR A 154 -16.70 -22.23 3.57
C THR A 154 -17.50 -21.63 2.42
N THR A 155 -16.96 -21.65 1.20
CA THR A 155 -17.70 -21.24 0.00
C THR A 155 -18.74 -22.32 -0.36
N GLY A 156 -18.35 -23.60 -0.29
CA GLY A 156 -19.11 -24.75 -0.76
C GLY A 156 -18.87 -25.11 -2.23
N LEU A 157 -17.80 -24.59 -2.84
CA LEU A 157 -17.46 -24.84 -4.25
C LEU A 157 -17.03 -26.28 -4.52
N SER A 158 -16.34 -26.91 -3.57
CA SER A 158 -15.92 -28.32 -3.61
C SER A 158 -17.08 -29.32 -3.55
N GLU A 159 -18.30 -28.86 -3.32
CA GLU A 159 -19.51 -29.69 -3.39
C GLU A 159 -20.21 -29.61 -4.75
N GLU A 160 -19.82 -28.65 -5.59
CA GLU A 160 -20.47 -28.40 -6.86
C GLU A 160 -19.85 -29.21 -8.00
N ALA A 161 -20.67 -29.94 -8.77
CA ALA A 161 -20.18 -30.82 -9.84
C ALA A 161 -19.41 -30.12 -10.98
N PHE A 162 -19.43 -28.79 -11.05
CA PHE A 162 -18.68 -28.01 -12.04
C PHE A 162 -17.28 -27.60 -11.56
N ILE A 163 -16.96 -27.77 -10.27
CA ILE A 163 -15.61 -27.67 -9.71
C ILE A 163 -15.33 -28.99 -9.00
N SER A 164 -14.42 -29.80 -9.55
CA SER A 164 -14.09 -31.06 -8.86
C SER A 164 -13.35 -30.77 -7.54
N PRO A 165 -13.60 -31.52 -6.46
CA PRO A 165 -12.91 -31.34 -5.18
C PRO A 165 -11.38 -31.35 -5.32
N GLU A 166 -10.86 -32.14 -6.26
CA GLU A 166 -9.46 -32.24 -6.63
C GLU A 166 -8.87 -30.90 -7.09
N ALA A 167 -9.66 -30.03 -7.71
CA ALA A 167 -9.20 -28.71 -8.13
C ALA A 167 -8.83 -27.83 -6.92
N VAL A 168 -9.67 -27.84 -5.88
CA VAL A 168 -9.43 -27.10 -4.63
C VAL A 168 -8.27 -27.71 -3.86
N VAL A 169 -8.20 -29.04 -3.78
CA VAL A 169 -7.07 -29.77 -3.15
C VAL A 169 -5.75 -29.46 -3.86
N ALA A 170 -5.71 -29.53 -5.20
CA ALA A 170 -4.52 -29.23 -5.98
C ALA A 170 -4.08 -27.78 -5.81
N TYR A 171 -5.01 -26.84 -5.67
CA TYR A 171 -4.72 -25.46 -5.36
C TYR A 171 -4.01 -25.32 -4.01
N PHE A 172 -4.56 -25.90 -2.93
CA PHE A 172 -3.91 -25.88 -1.61
C PHE A 172 -2.55 -26.53 -1.58
N ASN A 173 -2.42 -27.70 -2.21
CA ASN A 173 -1.14 -28.40 -2.26
C ASN A 173 -0.06 -27.55 -2.95
N ASN A 174 -0.44 -26.78 -3.99
CA ASN A 174 0.47 -25.87 -4.66
C ASN A 174 0.89 -24.70 -3.77
N ILE A 175 -0.05 -24.03 -3.09
CA ILE A 175 0.27 -22.82 -2.30
C ILE A 175 0.94 -23.11 -0.95
N GLN A 176 0.68 -24.27 -0.34
CA GLN A 176 1.16 -24.60 1.00
C GLN A 176 2.26 -25.67 1.03
N GLY A 177 2.61 -26.27 -0.11
CA GLY A 177 3.53 -27.40 -0.15
C GLY A 177 3.00 -28.62 0.62
N ALA A 178 1.68 -28.75 0.68
CA ALA A 178 0.99 -29.82 1.38
C ALA A 178 0.71 -31.03 0.46
N ALA A 179 0.23 -32.12 1.05
CA ALA A 179 -0.13 -33.34 0.34
C ALA A 179 -1.54 -33.81 0.75
N PHE A 180 -2.51 -32.91 0.68
CA PHE A 180 -3.93 -33.21 0.89
C PHE A 180 -4.47 -34.07 -0.25
N ASP A 181 -5.49 -34.87 0.07
CA ASP A 181 -6.37 -35.55 -0.87
C ASP A 181 -7.82 -35.10 -0.64
N GLU A 182 -8.77 -35.55 -1.46
CA GLU A 182 -10.20 -35.21 -1.29
C GLU A 182 -10.79 -35.67 0.05
N GLY A 183 -10.17 -36.67 0.68
CA GLY A 183 -10.53 -37.15 2.00
C GLY A 183 -10.24 -36.14 3.11
N ALA A 184 -9.42 -35.11 2.85
CA ALA A 184 -9.12 -34.04 3.80
C ALA A 184 -10.32 -33.11 4.05
N PHE A 185 -11.35 -33.12 3.21
CA PHE A 185 -12.53 -32.29 3.43
C PHE A 185 -13.34 -32.75 4.65
N ILE A 186 -13.66 -31.79 5.51
CA ILE A 186 -14.64 -31.99 6.58
C ILE A 186 -16.03 -32.28 6.00
N ARG A 187 -16.83 -33.07 6.71
CA ARG A 187 -18.23 -33.28 6.34
C ARG A 187 -19.02 -31.97 6.50
N THR A 188 -19.80 -31.61 5.48
CA THR A 188 -20.59 -30.37 5.41
C THR A 188 -21.66 -30.21 6.49
N SER A 189 -22.13 -31.31 7.08
CA SER A 189 -23.11 -31.27 8.18
C SER A 189 -22.50 -30.92 9.54
N VAL A 190 -21.17 -30.92 9.67
CA VAL A 190 -20.48 -30.59 10.92
C VAL A 190 -20.73 -29.12 11.28
N ARG A 191 -21.16 -28.90 12.52
CA ARG A 191 -21.51 -27.57 13.03
C ARG A 191 -20.29 -26.82 13.55
N GLU A 192 -20.25 -25.51 13.31
CA GLU A 192 -19.21 -24.58 13.79
C GLU A 192 -17.78 -24.92 13.32
N PRO A 193 -17.54 -25.17 12.02
CA PRO A 193 -16.22 -25.55 11.51
C PRO A 193 -15.14 -24.47 11.74
N HIS A 194 -15.51 -23.19 11.80
CA HIS A 194 -14.61 -22.06 12.12
C HIS A 194 -13.82 -22.26 13.43
N ARG A 195 -14.32 -23.08 14.37
CA ARG A 195 -13.59 -23.38 15.62
C ARG A 195 -12.26 -24.10 15.40
N LEU A 196 -12.06 -24.67 14.22
CA LEU A 196 -10.83 -25.36 13.83
C LEU A 196 -9.68 -24.43 13.43
N GLU A 197 -9.94 -23.13 13.18
CA GLU A 197 -8.89 -22.13 12.88
C GLU A 197 -7.77 -22.15 13.93
N ARG A 198 -8.15 -22.27 15.20
CA ARG A 198 -7.23 -22.28 16.36
C ARG A 198 -6.42 -23.56 16.50
N LEU A 199 -6.80 -24.59 15.74
CA LEU A 199 -6.13 -25.87 15.67
C LEU A 199 -5.39 -26.03 14.33
N HIS A 200 -5.18 -24.93 13.61
CA HIS A 200 -4.43 -24.89 12.36
C HIS A 200 -5.03 -25.75 11.25
N ALA A 201 -6.37 -25.89 11.23
CA ALA A 201 -7.04 -26.39 10.03
C ALA A 201 -6.96 -25.37 8.90
N HIS A 202 -7.12 -25.85 7.68
CA HIS A 202 -7.00 -25.06 6.47
C HIS A 202 -8.39 -24.71 5.95
N PHE A 203 -8.58 -23.45 5.56
CA PHE A 203 -9.87 -22.92 5.14
C PHE A 203 -9.78 -22.47 3.69
N PHE A 204 -10.79 -22.82 2.90
CA PHE A 204 -11.04 -22.27 1.57
C PHE A 204 -12.19 -21.29 1.67
N GLU A 205 -11.85 -20.01 1.63
CA GLU A 205 -12.79 -18.91 1.83
C GLU A 205 -12.86 -18.01 0.61
N LEU A 206 -13.62 -16.92 0.71
CA LEU A 206 -13.77 -15.96 -0.38
C LEU A 206 -12.44 -15.30 -0.77
N ASP A 207 -11.54 -15.11 0.20
CA ASP A 207 -10.17 -14.62 -0.06
C ASP A 207 -9.37 -15.59 -0.94
N ASP A 208 -9.47 -16.90 -0.66
CA ASP A 208 -8.81 -17.94 -1.46
C ASP A 208 -9.44 -18.11 -2.84
N PHE A 209 -10.74 -17.85 -2.98
CA PHE A 209 -11.46 -17.99 -4.25
C PHE A 209 -10.85 -17.13 -5.37
N GLU A 210 -10.46 -15.88 -5.09
CA GLU A 210 -9.85 -14.99 -6.08
C GLU A 210 -8.49 -15.52 -6.58
N ALA A 211 -7.64 -15.95 -5.64
CA ALA A 211 -6.36 -16.56 -5.95
C ALA A 211 -6.52 -17.92 -6.66
N PHE A 212 -7.56 -18.67 -6.31
CA PHE A 212 -7.91 -19.93 -6.95
C PHE A 212 -8.29 -19.73 -8.43
N VAL A 213 -9.27 -18.88 -8.75
CA VAL A 213 -9.72 -18.70 -10.15
C VAL A 213 -8.65 -18.11 -11.05
N THR A 214 -7.70 -17.36 -10.50
CA THR A 214 -6.57 -16.80 -11.26
C THR A 214 -5.41 -17.79 -11.44
N SER A 215 -5.38 -18.89 -10.68
CA SER A 215 -4.31 -19.88 -10.70
C SER A 215 -4.27 -20.70 -11.99
N GLU A 216 -3.08 -21.25 -12.31
CA GLU A 216 -2.94 -22.24 -13.38
C GLU A 216 -3.70 -23.53 -13.09
N VAL A 217 -3.82 -23.90 -11.80
CA VAL A 217 -4.56 -25.09 -11.35
C VAL A 217 -6.01 -24.98 -11.80
N PHE A 218 -6.69 -23.88 -11.54
CA PHE A 218 -8.09 -23.71 -11.95
C PHE A 218 -8.29 -23.94 -13.45
N ARG A 219 -7.37 -23.46 -14.29
CA ARG A 219 -7.44 -23.61 -15.75
C ARG A 219 -7.27 -25.06 -16.22
N MET A 220 -6.64 -25.92 -15.43
CA MET A 220 -6.52 -27.35 -15.73
C MET A 220 -7.83 -28.11 -15.46
N TYR A 221 -8.62 -27.66 -14.48
CA TYR A 221 -9.81 -28.36 -13.99
C TYR A 221 -11.14 -27.74 -14.43
N HIS A 222 -11.14 -26.50 -14.95
CA HIS A 222 -12.36 -25.78 -15.30
C HIS A 222 -12.33 -25.22 -16.73
N ALA A 223 -13.30 -25.62 -17.55
CA ALA A 223 -13.42 -25.25 -18.96
C ALA A 223 -14.55 -24.23 -19.20
N PRO A 224 -14.55 -23.50 -20.35
CA PRO A 224 -15.61 -22.54 -20.68
C PRO A 224 -17.03 -23.11 -20.62
N GLU A 225 -17.22 -24.38 -20.94
CA GLU A 225 -18.52 -25.07 -20.93
C GLU A 225 -19.10 -25.23 -19.52
N GLN A 226 -18.25 -25.22 -18.48
CA GLN A 226 -18.66 -25.31 -17.08
C GLN A 226 -18.97 -23.93 -16.48
N ASN A 227 -18.49 -22.85 -17.11
CA ASN A 227 -18.46 -21.52 -16.50
C ASN A 227 -19.84 -20.91 -16.24
N TYR A 228 -20.84 -21.22 -17.08
CA TYR A 228 -22.22 -20.80 -16.79
C TYR A 228 -22.72 -21.34 -15.43
N LYS A 229 -22.36 -22.58 -15.06
CA LYS A 229 -22.76 -23.15 -13.76
C LYS A 229 -22.07 -22.44 -12.61
N LEU A 230 -20.78 -22.11 -12.76
CA LEU A 230 -20.05 -21.27 -11.81
C LEU A 230 -20.71 -19.89 -11.65
N ILE A 231 -21.02 -19.21 -12.77
CA ILE A 231 -21.69 -17.90 -12.76
C ILE A 231 -23.03 -17.98 -12.00
N LYS A 232 -23.85 -19.00 -12.28
CA LYS A 232 -25.14 -19.20 -11.62
C LYS A 232 -25.01 -19.48 -10.12
N TYR A 233 -24.02 -20.27 -9.74
CA TYR A 233 -23.71 -20.51 -8.33
C TYR A 233 -23.29 -19.20 -7.63
N LEU A 234 -22.37 -18.44 -8.23
CA LEU A 234 -21.89 -17.17 -7.68
C LEU A 234 -23.00 -16.12 -7.57
N GLN A 235 -23.94 -16.07 -8.53
CA GLN A 235 -25.13 -15.26 -8.44
C GLN A 235 -25.96 -15.61 -7.19
N SER A 236 -26.13 -16.90 -6.91
CA SER A 236 -26.88 -17.35 -5.73
C SER A 236 -26.18 -16.95 -4.41
N GLN A 237 -24.86 -17.03 -4.36
CA GLN A 237 -24.06 -16.58 -3.22
C GLN A 237 -24.16 -15.06 -3.03
N ALA A 238 -24.06 -14.30 -4.11
CA ALA A 238 -24.18 -12.84 -4.12
C ALA A 238 -25.55 -12.36 -3.64
N ARG A 239 -26.64 -13.05 -4.02
CA ARG A 239 -28.01 -12.75 -3.54
C ARG A 239 -28.16 -12.93 -2.02
N ASN A 240 -27.38 -13.83 -1.42
CA ASN A 240 -27.44 -14.14 0.01
C ASN A 240 -26.42 -13.35 0.85
N SER A 241 -25.42 -12.73 0.22
CA SER A 241 -24.34 -12.01 0.91
C SER A 241 -23.88 -10.75 0.15
N PRO A 242 -23.99 -9.55 0.76
CA PRO A 242 -23.46 -8.31 0.18
C PRO A 242 -21.95 -8.33 -0.09
N GLU A 243 -21.19 -9.09 0.71
CA GLU A 243 -19.74 -9.22 0.58
C GLU A 243 -19.35 -9.85 -0.77
N TRP A 244 -20.01 -10.94 -1.13
CA TRP A 244 -19.84 -11.60 -2.43
C TRP A 244 -20.15 -10.64 -3.58
N THR A 245 -21.24 -9.87 -3.48
CA THR A 245 -21.63 -8.90 -4.52
C THR A 245 -20.53 -7.85 -4.76
N HIS A 246 -19.93 -7.33 -3.69
CA HIS A 246 -18.86 -6.33 -3.81
C HIS A 246 -17.60 -6.94 -4.44
N ARG A 247 -17.15 -8.10 -3.96
CA ARG A 247 -15.89 -8.71 -4.39
C ARG A 247 -15.95 -9.27 -5.82
N LEU A 248 -17.07 -9.87 -6.22
CA LEU A 248 -17.19 -10.44 -7.56
C LEU A 248 -17.09 -9.40 -8.69
N ARG A 249 -17.24 -8.09 -8.41
CA ARG A 249 -17.04 -7.05 -9.43
C ARG A 249 -15.59 -6.97 -9.93
N SER A 250 -14.61 -7.33 -9.11
CA SER A 250 -13.18 -7.29 -9.45
C SER A 250 -12.58 -8.66 -9.77
N ILE A 251 -13.18 -9.76 -9.30
CA ILE A 251 -12.64 -11.11 -9.47
C ILE A 251 -12.83 -11.60 -10.92
N PRO A 252 -11.79 -12.12 -11.59
CA PRO A 252 -11.92 -12.64 -12.95
C PRO A 252 -12.46 -14.07 -12.96
N PHE A 253 -13.79 -14.22 -13.02
CA PHE A 253 -14.45 -15.54 -13.02
C PHE A 253 -15.21 -15.85 -14.33
N ILE A 254 -15.20 -14.97 -15.33
CA ILE A 254 -15.95 -15.15 -16.59
C ILE A 254 -14.98 -15.35 -17.76
N TYR A 255 -15.15 -16.41 -18.53
CA TYR A 255 -14.29 -16.66 -19.70
C TYR A 255 -14.61 -15.72 -20.86
N ALA A 256 -13.57 -15.10 -21.38
CA ALA A 256 -13.55 -14.35 -22.63
C ALA A 256 -13.13 -15.21 -23.83
N LYS A 257 -13.28 -14.66 -25.04
CA LYS A 257 -12.65 -15.20 -26.26
C LYS A 257 -11.15 -15.38 -26.03
N GLY A 258 -10.62 -16.58 -26.30
CA GLY A 258 -9.22 -16.95 -25.99
C GLY A 258 -9.02 -17.69 -24.67
N LYS A 259 -10.10 -18.10 -23.99
CA LYS A 259 -10.07 -18.93 -22.76
C LYS A 259 -9.33 -18.28 -21.58
N LYS A 260 -9.32 -16.95 -21.52
CA LYS A 260 -8.84 -16.19 -20.37
C LYS A 260 -10.03 -15.72 -19.54
N LEU A 261 -9.87 -15.69 -18.22
CA LEU A 261 -10.89 -15.18 -17.32
C LEU A 261 -10.74 -13.67 -17.15
N HIS A 262 -11.86 -12.98 -17.11
CA HIS A 262 -11.94 -11.54 -16.94
C HIS A 262 -13.00 -11.19 -15.89
N PRO A 263 -12.85 -10.05 -15.20
CA PRO A 263 -13.90 -9.55 -14.33
C PRO A 263 -15.12 -9.10 -15.17
N PRO A 264 -16.32 -9.09 -14.60
CA PRO A 264 -17.54 -8.71 -15.32
C PRO A 264 -17.43 -7.33 -16.00
N GLY A 265 -16.86 -6.34 -15.32
CA GLY A 265 -16.71 -4.98 -15.85
C GLY A 265 -15.73 -4.83 -17.02
N ALA A 266 -14.98 -5.88 -17.37
CA ALA A 266 -14.04 -5.87 -18.50
C ALA A 266 -14.59 -6.59 -19.74
N LEU A 267 -15.89 -6.90 -19.78
CA LEU A 267 -16.48 -7.78 -20.77
C LEU A 267 -17.69 -7.18 -21.48
N CYS A 268 -17.86 -7.58 -22.73
CA CYS A 268 -19.06 -7.30 -23.52
C CYS A 268 -19.75 -8.58 -24.00
N PHE A 269 -21.07 -8.51 -24.16
CA PHE A 269 -21.82 -9.58 -24.80
C PHE A 269 -21.47 -9.67 -26.30
N PRO A 270 -21.29 -10.87 -26.88
CA PRO A 270 -21.05 -11.07 -28.31
C PRO A 270 -22.35 -10.95 -29.13
N THR A 271 -23.11 -9.87 -28.95
CA THR A 271 -24.35 -9.59 -29.70
C THR A 271 -24.07 -9.13 -31.14
N MET A 272 -22.93 -8.49 -31.36
CA MET A 272 -22.45 -8.07 -32.67
C MET A 272 -20.91 -8.01 -32.70
N GLU A 273 -20.35 -8.07 -33.90
CA GLU A 273 -18.94 -7.71 -34.09
C GLU A 273 -18.80 -6.19 -33.95
N TYR A 274 -17.78 -5.77 -33.20
CA TYR A 274 -17.49 -4.36 -32.97
C TYR A 274 -15.99 -4.10 -33.07
N GLU A 275 -15.66 -3.13 -33.90
CA GLU A 275 -14.36 -2.47 -33.96
C GLU A 275 -14.63 -0.97 -34.05
N ASN A 276 -13.83 -0.17 -33.34
CA ASN A 276 -13.88 1.28 -33.48
C ASN A 276 -13.27 1.73 -34.82
N GLU A 277 -13.35 3.02 -35.11
CA GLU A 277 -12.85 3.63 -36.35
C GLU A 277 -11.33 3.45 -36.58
N PHE A 278 -10.58 2.95 -35.59
CA PHE A 278 -9.14 2.67 -35.65
C PHE A 278 -8.81 1.17 -35.65
N GLY A 279 -9.83 0.30 -35.71
CA GLY A 279 -9.68 -1.16 -35.73
C GLY A 279 -9.32 -1.78 -34.38
N GLU A 280 -9.71 -1.15 -33.28
CA GLU A 280 -9.61 -1.75 -31.93
C GLU A 280 -11.00 -2.22 -31.49
N GLY A 281 -11.09 -3.44 -30.93
CA GLY A 281 -12.34 -4.07 -30.52
C GLY A 281 -12.50 -4.16 -29.00
N VAL A 282 -13.61 -4.77 -28.57
CA VAL A 282 -13.90 -5.06 -27.15
C VAL A 282 -13.66 -6.53 -26.81
N THR A 283 -13.38 -6.82 -25.54
CA THR A 283 -13.26 -8.18 -25.03
C THR A 283 -14.64 -8.81 -24.89
N LEU A 284 -14.91 -9.81 -25.71
CA LEU A 284 -16.19 -10.52 -25.74
C LEU A 284 -16.21 -11.77 -24.86
N LEU A 285 -17.37 -12.07 -24.27
CA LEU A 285 -17.62 -13.36 -23.59
C LEU A 285 -17.32 -14.53 -24.54
N HIS A 286 -16.80 -15.62 -23.97
CA HIS A 286 -16.61 -16.85 -24.71
C HIS A 286 -17.96 -17.39 -25.23
N LYS A 287 -17.99 -17.85 -26.48
CA LYS A 287 -19.21 -18.32 -27.17
C LYS A 287 -20.03 -19.32 -26.33
N ALA A 288 -19.36 -20.35 -25.79
CA ALA A 288 -20.02 -21.38 -24.96
C ALA A 288 -20.66 -20.83 -23.68
N VAL A 289 -20.09 -19.76 -23.10
CA VAL A 289 -20.65 -19.10 -21.91
C VAL A 289 -21.87 -18.28 -22.30
N TYR A 290 -21.73 -17.48 -23.37
CA TYR A 290 -22.81 -16.63 -23.85
C TYR A 290 -24.06 -17.42 -24.28
N GLU A 291 -23.90 -18.52 -25.03
CA GLU A 291 -25.04 -19.36 -25.48
C GLU A 291 -25.89 -19.92 -24.32
N ALA A 292 -25.30 -20.08 -23.14
CA ALA A 292 -26.00 -20.51 -21.93
C ALA A 292 -26.60 -19.31 -21.16
N VAL A 293 -25.84 -18.22 -21.01
CA VAL A 293 -26.28 -16.97 -20.37
C VAL A 293 -27.47 -16.34 -21.10
N GLU A 294 -27.45 -16.32 -22.44
CA GLU A 294 -28.50 -15.71 -23.26
C GLU A 294 -29.88 -16.38 -23.06
N LYS A 295 -29.89 -17.67 -22.69
CA LYS A 295 -31.11 -18.43 -22.40
C LYS A 295 -31.63 -18.22 -20.98
N ASP A 296 -30.86 -17.61 -20.09
CA ASP A 296 -31.20 -17.37 -18.69
C ASP A 296 -31.25 -15.85 -18.41
N ILE A 297 -32.45 -15.29 -18.53
CA ILE A 297 -32.70 -13.84 -18.38
C ILE A 297 -32.23 -13.32 -17.03
N GLU A 298 -32.40 -14.08 -15.95
CA GLU A 298 -31.99 -13.66 -14.61
C GLU A 298 -30.46 -13.55 -14.49
N VAL A 299 -29.73 -14.54 -15.03
CA VAL A 299 -28.25 -14.51 -15.02
C VAL A 299 -27.75 -13.38 -15.91
N ARG A 300 -28.35 -13.19 -17.09
CA ARG A 300 -27.97 -12.12 -18.01
C ARG A 300 -28.13 -10.73 -17.38
N GLN A 301 -29.30 -10.44 -16.80
CA GLN A 301 -29.55 -9.15 -16.12
C GLN A 301 -28.58 -8.92 -14.96
N TRP A 302 -28.27 -9.97 -14.19
CA TRP A 302 -27.29 -9.85 -13.12
C TRP A 302 -25.87 -9.54 -13.65
N LEU A 303 -25.46 -10.15 -14.77
CA LEU A 303 -24.18 -9.81 -15.39
C LEU A 303 -24.14 -8.37 -15.91
N GLU A 304 -25.26 -7.85 -16.45
CA GLU A 304 -25.41 -6.44 -16.81
C GLU A 304 -25.21 -5.52 -15.59
N GLU A 305 -25.84 -5.84 -14.45
CA GLU A 305 -25.67 -5.10 -13.17
C GLU A 305 -24.24 -5.18 -12.60
N MET A 306 -23.54 -6.29 -12.88
CA MET A 306 -22.15 -6.50 -12.47
C MET A 306 -21.16 -5.74 -13.37
N GLY A 307 -21.58 -5.27 -14.54
CA GLY A 307 -20.81 -4.40 -15.43
C GLY A 307 -20.53 -4.95 -16.83
N VAL A 308 -21.09 -6.11 -17.20
CA VAL A 308 -21.00 -6.62 -18.58
C VAL A 308 -21.87 -5.73 -19.48
N LYS A 309 -21.30 -5.20 -20.57
CA LYS A 309 -21.96 -4.23 -21.45
C LYS A 309 -22.24 -4.78 -22.84
N GLU A 310 -23.02 -4.05 -23.63
CA GLU A 310 -23.09 -4.27 -25.07
C GLU A 310 -21.89 -3.63 -25.78
N PRO A 311 -21.37 -4.23 -26.86
CA PRO A 311 -20.25 -3.67 -27.63
C PRO A 311 -20.56 -2.26 -28.15
N SER A 312 -19.70 -1.30 -27.83
CA SER A 312 -19.85 0.11 -28.21
C SER A 312 -18.56 0.90 -27.93
N ASP A 313 -18.45 2.12 -28.46
CA ASP A 313 -17.34 3.03 -28.14
C ASP A 313 -17.23 3.31 -26.64
N GLU A 314 -18.38 3.42 -25.96
CA GLU A 314 -18.44 3.62 -24.51
C GLU A 314 -17.93 2.39 -23.76
N ALA A 315 -18.29 1.19 -24.22
CA ALA A 315 -17.76 -0.04 -23.64
C ALA A 315 -16.26 -0.21 -23.89
N TYR A 316 -15.77 0.16 -25.08
CA TYR A 316 -14.34 0.17 -25.37
C TYR A 316 -13.59 1.16 -24.47
N LEU A 317 -14.10 2.39 -24.31
CA LEU A 317 -13.52 3.38 -23.41
C LEU A 317 -13.48 2.87 -21.96
N GLU A 318 -14.61 2.42 -21.41
CA GLU A 318 -14.71 2.06 -20.01
C GLU A 318 -13.99 0.75 -19.67
N ASN A 319 -14.11 -0.27 -20.52
CA ASN A 319 -13.65 -1.62 -20.22
C ASN A 319 -12.18 -1.81 -20.63
N GLU A 320 -11.82 -1.40 -21.85
CA GLU A 320 -10.48 -1.67 -22.42
C GLU A 320 -9.46 -0.58 -22.09
N ILE A 321 -9.89 0.66 -21.89
CA ILE A 321 -8.99 1.79 -21.59
C ILE A 321 -9.03 2.13 -20.11
N ILE A 322 -10.16 2.60 -19.59
CA ILE A 322 -10.28 3.12 -18.21
C ILE A 322 -10.06 1.98 -17.19
N GLY A 323 -10.69 0.81 -17.41
CA GLY A 323 -10.52 -0.38 -16.58
C GLY A 323 -9.13 -1.01 -16.63
N ASN A 324 -8.31 -0.69 -17.65
CA ASN A 324 -7.00 -1.28 -17.88
C ASN A 324 -5.92 -0.22 -18.18
N ILE A 325 -6.02 0.96 -17.56
CA ILE A 325 -5.23 2.15 -17.92
C ILE A 325 -3.71 1.92 -17.91
N GLY A 326 -3.23 1.04 -17.04
CA GLY A 326 -1.82 0.70 -16.92
C GLY A 326 -1.27 -0.20 -18.04
N ASN A 327 -2.14 -0.91 -18.78
CA ASN A 327 -1.71 -1.90 -19.78
C ASN A 327 -2.44 -1.79 -21.14
N CYS A 328 -3.34 -0.82 -21.32
CA CYS A 328 -4.12 -0.67 -22.55
C CYS A 328 -3.28 -0.17 -23.76
N ILE A 329 -2.12 0.44 -23.50
CA ILE A 329 -1.21 0.98 -24.51
C ILE A 329 0.04 0.10 -24.65
N THR A 330 0.39 -0.19 -25.90
CA THR A 330 1.59 -0.93 -26.33
C THR A 330 2.29 -0.17 -27.48
N PRO A 331 3.56 -0.47 -27.79
CA PRO A 331 4.25 0.17 -28.93
C PRO A 331 3.56 -0.03 -30.28
N ALA A 332 2.69 -1.03 -30.42
CA ALA A 332 1.96 -1.31 -31.65
C ALA A 332 0.65 -0.52 -31.78
N ASN A 333 -0.06 -0.25 -30.68
CA ASN A 333 -1.39 0.37 -30.71
C ASN A 333 -1.44 1.82 -30.18
N TYR A 334 -0.34 2.34 -29.61
CA TYR A 334 -0.33 3.63 -28.93
C TYR A 334 -0.94 4.78 -29.74
N LYS A 335 -0.67 4.85 -31.05
CA LYS A 335 -1.26 5.87 -31.93
C LYS A 335 -2.78 5.75 -32.00
N LYS A 336 -3.29 4.55 -32.30
CA LYS A 336 -4.71 4.27 -32.50
C LYS A 336 -5.53 4.58 -31.26
N VAL A 337 -5.09 4.08 -30.10
CA VAL A 337 -5.81 4.27 -28.83
C VAL A 337 -5.79 5.73 -28.40
N THR A 338 -4.64 6.41 -28.47
CA THR A 338 -4.58 7.83 -28.11
C THR A 338 -5.36 8.70 -29.10
N ARG A 339 -5.39 8.34 -30.40
CA ARG A 339 -6.22 9.00 -31.42
C ARG A 339 -7.72 8.86 -31.12
N PHE A 340 -8.17 7.67 -30.75
CA PHE A 340 -9.54 7.43 -30.30
C PHE A 340 -9.92 8.36 -29.14
N LEU A 341 -9.06 8.44 -28.12
CA LEU A 341 -9.30 9.32 -26.96
C LEU A 341 -9.29 10.80 -27.35
N PHE A 342 -8.40 11.20 -28.25
CA PHE A 342 -8.33 12.57 -28.77
C PHE A 342 -9.64 12.96 -29.47
N GLU A 343 -10.16 12.12 -30.38
CA GLU A 343 -11.42 12.37 -31.08
C GLU A 343 -12.63 12.39 -30.14
N LYS A 344 -12.68 11.48 -29.16
CA LYS A 344 -13.69 11.50 -28.09
C LYS A 344 -13.63 12.79 -27.26
N GLY A 345 -12.42 13.23 -26.94
CA GLY A 345 -12.19 14.49 -26.22
C GLY A 345 -12.64 15.71 -27.02
N LYS A 346 -12.41 15.71 -28.34
CA LYS A 346 -12.82 16.76 -29.27
C LYS A 346 -14.33 16.83 -29.44
N LYS A 347 -15.01 15.69 -29.48
CA LYS A 347 -16.49 15.59 -29.53
C LYS A 347 -17.16 15.91 -28.18
N GLY A 348 -16.39 16.08 -27.11
CA GLY A 348 -16.93 16.38 -25.77
C GLY A 348 -17.49 15.16 -25.04
N GLU A 349 -17.14 13.95 -25.48
CA GLU A 349 -17.65 12.68 -24.96
C GLU A 349 -16.85 12.17 -23.73
N LEU A 350 -15.75 12.85 -23.39
CA LEU A 350 -14.97 12.56 -22.18
C LEU A 350 -15.40 13.43 -21.00
N SER A 351 -15.79 12.78 -19.90
CA SER A 351 -16.15 13.43 -18.64
C SER A 351 -14.91 13.87 -17.85
N PHE A 352 -15.09 14.73 -16.84
CA PHE A 352 -14.01 15.10 -15.91
C PHE A 352 -13.37 13.88 -15.24
N ARG A 353 -14.18 12.85 -14.91
CA ARG A 353 -13.69 11.60 -14.35
C ARG A 353 -12.77 10.86 -15.34
N HIS A 354 -13.12 10.84 -16.63
CA HIS A 354 -12.30 10.19 -17.65
C HIS A 354 -10.93 10.85 -17.72
N TYR A 355 -10.88 12.18 -17.83
CA TYR A 355 -9.61 12.92 -17.85
C TYR A 355 -8.72 12.61 -16.64
N LYS A 356 -9.30 12.58 -15.44
CA LYS A 356 -8.55 12.27 -14.22
C LYS A 356 -7.92 10.87 -14.23
N VAL A 357 -8.63 9.85 -14.75
CA VAL A 357 -8.06 8.50 -14.89
C VAL A 357 -7.00 8.45 -16.00
N LEU A 358 -7.22 9.19 -17.10
CA LEU A 358 -6.28 9.28 -18.21
C LEU A 358 -4.94 9.94 -17.86
N HIS A 359 -4.81 10.53 -16.67
CA HIS A 359 -3.49 10.90 -16.12
C HIS A 359 -2.53 9.71 -16.02
N GLY A 360 -3.06 8.50 -15.82
CA GLY A 360 -2.31 7.24 -15.82
C GLY A 360 -2.04 6.67 -17.22
N LEU A 361 -2.60 7.25 -18.29
CA LEU A 361 -2.46 6.74 -19.66
C LEU A 361 -0.99 6.73 -20.09
N LEU A 362 -0.47 5.59 -20.52
CA LEU A 362 0.89 5.54 -21.05
C LEU A 362 0.99 6.26 -22.39
N LEU A 363 1.97 7.16 -22.51
CA LEU A 363 2.30 7.89 -23.72
C LEU A 363 3.71 7.53 -24.18
N MET A 364 3.90 7.48 -25.50
CA MET A 364 5.19 7.31 -26.15
C MET A 364 5.99 8.60 -26.03
N THR A 365 7.23 8.50 -25.57
CA THR A 365 8.14 9.64 -25.42
C THR A 365 9.13 9.74 -26.58
N THR A 366 9.83 10.87 -26.70
CA THR A 366 10.81 11.14 -27.77
C THR A 366 12.03 10.22 -27.72
N ASP A 367 12.35 9.64 -26.57
CA ASP A 367 13.40 8.63 -26.39
C ASP A 367 12.94 7.19 -26.72
N GLY A 368 11.67 7.01 -27.12
CA GLY A 368 11.07 5.71 -27.44
C GLY A 368 10.58 4.90 -26.25
N SER A 369 10.68 5.44 -25.02
CA SER A 369 10.09 4.82 -23.84
C SER A 369 8.59 5.15 -23.70
N MET A 370 7.94 4.54 -22.70
CA MET A 370 6.56 4.83 -22.36
C MET A 370 6.46 5.30 -20.91
N ALA A 371 5.69 6.35 -20.68
CA ALA A 371 5.44 6.88 -19.35
C ALA A 371 4.00 7.39 -19.22
N ALA A 372 3.45 7.31 -18.01
CA ALA A 372 2.11 7.84 -17.72
C ALA A 372 2.04 9.33 -18.06
N ALA A 373 0.90 9.79 -18.59
CA ALA A 373 0.70 11.15 -19.07
C ALA A 373 1.08 12.22 -18.05
N GLN A 374 0.70 12.03 -16.78
CA GLN A 374 1.05 12.93 -15.67
C GLN A 374 2.55 13.05 -15.37
N ASN A 375 3.35 12.10 -15.86
CA ASN A 375 4.81 12.05 -15.70
C ASN A 375 5.55 12.50 -16.96
N CYS A 376 4.84 12.98 -17.98
CA CYS A 376 5.38 13.44 -19.25
C CYS A 376 5.31 14.97 -19.36
N PHE A 377 6.14 15.50 -20.25
CA PHE A 377 6.12 16.90 -20.66
C PHE A 377 5.84 17.01 -22.16
N LEU A 378 5.25 18.11 -22.60
CA LEU A 378 5.12 18.40 -24.03
C LEU A 378 6.50 18.63 -24.66
N SER A 379 6.76 17.99 -25.80
CA SER A 379 7.93 18.31 -26.64
C SER A 379 7.79 19.71 -27.24
N ASP A 380 8.90 20.31 -27.67
CA ASP A 380 8.94 21.66 -28.25
C ASP A 380 8.04 21.79 -29.49
N GLN A 381 7.74 20.68 -30.17
CA GLN A 381 6.86 20.60 -31.34
C GLN A 381 5.40 20.88 -31.02
N TYR A 382 4.96 20.63 -29.77
CA TYR A 382 3.61 20.98 -29.31
C TYR A 382 3.49 22.42 -28.82
N GLU A 383 4.55 23.23 -28.94
CA GLU A 383 4.60 24.62 -28.49
C GLU A 383 4.17 24.83 -27.01
N PRO A 384 4.83 24.15 -26.05
CA PRO A 384 4.56 24.36 -24.62
C PRO A 384 4.88 25.80 -24.20
N LEU A 385 4.28 26.24 -23.08
CA LEU A 385 4.65 27.52 -22.46
C LEU A 385 6.15 27.59 -22.15
N LEU A 386 6.75 26.48 -21.71
CA LEU A 386 8.18 26.34 -21.47
C LEU A 386 8.80 25.29 -22.41
N LYS A 387 9.55 25.77 -23.41
CA LYS A 387 10.30 24.92 -24.36
C LYS A 387 11.56 24.34 -23.71
N LEU A 388 11.37 23.26 -22.95
CA LEU A 388 12.43 22.63 -22.16
C LEU A 388 13.32 21.67 -22.97
N GLU A 389 12.82 21.09 -24.05
CA GLU A 389 13.45 19.91 -24.69
C GLU A 389 14.88 20.21 -25.17
N LYS A 390 15.11 21.41 -25.70
CA LYS A 390 16.45 21.86 -26.14
C LYS A 390 17.41 22.12 -24.98
N VAL A 391 16.89 22.58 -23.85
CA VAL A 391 17.68 22.93 -22.65
C VAL A 391 17.97 21.67 -21.82
N HIS A 392 17.03 20.72 -21.80
CA HIS A 392 17.09 19.50 -21.02
C HIS A 392 16.69 18.28 -21.87
N ARG A 393 17.65 17.67 -22.57
CA ARG A 393 17.35 16.57 -23.52
C ARG A 393 16.91 15.25 -22.89
N SER A 394 17.17 15.03 -21.60
CA SER A 394 16.91 13.76 -20.91
C SER A 394 15.51 13.67 -20.28
N GLY A 395 14.64 14.65 -20.54
CA GLY A 395 13.27 14.65 -20.03
C GLY A 395 12.35 13.68 -20.78
N ARG A 396 11.24 13.31 -20.14
CA ARG A 396 10.19 12.47 -20.75
C ARG A 396 9.24 13.32 -21.57
N TYR A 397 9.64 13.65 -22.80
CA TYR A 397 8.83 14.48 -23.70
C TYR A 397 7.90 13.63 -24.56
N VAL A 398 6.64 14.01 -24.71
CA VAL A 398 5.68 13.34 -25.60
C VAL A 398 6.14 13.48 -27.05
N THR A 399 6.26 12.36 -27.76
CA THR A 399 6.67 12.35 -29.18
C THR A 399 5.66 13.07 -30.06
N SER A 400 6.09 13.78 -31.10
CA SER A 400 5.18 14.36 -32.08
C SER A 400 4.58 13.33 -33.04
N GLY A 401 4.96 12.05 -32.94
CA GLY A 401 4.47 10.97 -33.79
C GLY A 401 2.95 10.69 -33.69
N TYR A 402 2.24 11.33 -32.75
CA TYR A 402 0.77 11.33 -32.65
C TYR A 402 0.10 12.31 -33.62
N ILE A 403 0.81 13.33 -34.08
CA ILE A 403 0.30 14.34 -35.01
C ILE A 403 0.35 13.74 -36.42
N GLU A 404 -0.77 13.74 -37.11
CA GLU A 404 -0.89 13.32 -38.50
C GLU A 404 -1.21 14.51 -39.41
N HIS A 405 -1.16 14.27 -40.73
CA HIS A 405 -1.40 15.32 -41.73
C HIS A 405 -2.82 15.87 -41.62
N GLY A 406 -2.95 17.18 -41.40
CA GLY A 406 -4.22 17.88 -41.27
C GLY A 406 -4.63 18.21 -39.83
N ASP A 407 -3.91 17.68 -38.84
CA ASP A 407 -4.16 17.99 -37.44
C ASP A 407 -3.75 19.41 -37.06
N LEU A 408 -4.47 19.98 -36.10
CA LEU A 408 -4.07 21.20 -35.43
C LEU A 408 -3.26 20.87 -34.17
N VAL A 409 -1.99 21.31 -34.14
CA VAL A 409 -1.08 21.12 -33.01
C VAL A 409 -1.69 21.64 -31.69
N SER A 410 -2.44 22.75 -31.75
CA SER A 410 -3.11 23.34 -30.59
C SER A 410 -4.19 22.45 -29.98
N GLU A 411 -4.90 21.65 -30.79
CA GLU A 411 -5.90 20.71 -30.29
C GLU A 411 -5.22 19.57 -29.53
N TRP A 412 -4.14 19.01 -30.09
CA TRP A 412 -3.33 17.98 -29.43
C TRP A 412 -2.72 18.48 -28.13
N LYS A 413 -2.15 19.69 -28.13
CA LYS A 413 -1.67 20.36 -26.94
C LYS A 413 -2.77 20.40 -25.86
N SER A 414 -3.95 20.91 -26.21
CA SER A 414 -5.08 21.02 -25.28
C SER A 414 -5.50 19.65 -24.70
N PHE A 415 -5.55 18.62 -25.54
CA PHE A 415 -5.86 17.26 -25.10
C PHE A 415 -4.81 16.71 -24.11
N PHE A 416 -3.52 16.83 -24.44
CA PHE A 416 -2.45 16.35 -23.57
C PHE A 416 -2.43 17.04 -22.20
N LEU A 417 -2.65 18.36 -22.18
CA LEU A 417 -2.78 19.11 -20.93
C LEU A 417 -3.96 18.60 -20.08
N ARG A 418 -5.11 18.30 -20.71
CA ARG A 418 -6.30 17.79 -20.00
C ARG A 418 -6.09 16.39 -19.41
N ILE A 419 -5.21 15.57 -19.99
CA ILE A 419 -4.81 14.27 -19.43
C ILE A 419 -3.55 14.37 -18.55
N GLY A 420 -3.14 15.57 -18.14
CA GLY A 420 -2.12 15.76 -17.10
C GLY A 420 -0.68 15.91 -17.60
N VAL A 421 -0.42 15.93 -18.91
CA VAL A 421 0.93 16.21 -19.45
C VAL A 421 1.35 17.63 -19.08
N GLY A 422 2.58 17.80 -18.58
CA GLY A 422 3.10 19.09 -18.18
C GLY A 422 3.57 19.95 -19.37
N GLU A 423 3.39 21.27 -19.27
CA GLU A 423 3.99 22.25 -20.21
C GLU A 423 4.87 23.31 -19.54
N ASN A 424 4.97 23.26 -18.21
CA ASN A 424 5.77 24.14 -17.39
C ASN A 424 6.19 23.45 -16.09
N ILE A 425 7.17 24.02 -15.40
CA ILE A 425 7.59 23.59 -14.07
C ILE A 425 6.40 23.73 -13.10
N SER A 426 6.17 22.68 -12.33
CA SER A 426 4.99 22.51 -11.47
C SER A 426 5.33 21.66 -10.25
N ILE A 427 4.45 21.67 -9.25
CA ILE A 427 4.55 20.77 -8.11
C ILE A 427 3.94 19.42 -8.51
N VAL A 428 4.71 18.35 -8.31
CA VAL A 428 4.29 16.96 -8.51
C VAL A 428 4.28 16.21 -7.19
N ALA A 429 3.28 15.36 -6.97
CA ALA A 429 3.21 14.45 -5.84
C ALA A 429 3.92 13.13 -6.19
N LEU A 430 4.71 12.62 -5.25
CA LEU A 430 5.50 11.41 -5.41
C LEU A 430 5.31 10.51 -4.19
N VAL A 431 5.28 9.19 -4.44
CA VAL A 431 5.23 8.17 -3.40
C VAL A 431 6.40 7.22 -3.62
N GLY A 432 7.31 7.10 -2.66
CA GLY A 432 8.49 6.28 -2.84
C GLY A 432 9.45 6.24 -1.65
N SER A 433 10.53 5.47 -1.81
CA SER A 433 11.65 5.33 -0.88
C SER A 433 12.98 5.59 -1.60
N GLU A 434 14.10 5.44 -0.88
CA GLU A 434 15.44 5.64 -1.47
C GLU A 434 15.71 4.71 -2.67
N HIS A 435 15.02 3.57 -2.75
CA HIS A 435 15.22 2.56 -3.79
C HIS A 435 14.31 2.74 -5.01
N THR A 436 13.16 3.43 -4.86
CA THR A 436 12.13 3.46 -5.91
C THR A 436 12.11 4.76 -6.71
N THR A 437 12.70 5.84 -6.19
CA THR A 437 12.68 7.15 -6.85
C THR A 437 13.71 7.32 -7.97
N GLY A 438 14.55 6.31 -8.25
CA GLY A 438 15.43 6.30 -9.43
C GLY A 438 16.43 7.46 -9.49
N GLY A 439 16.85 8.00 -8.33
CA GLY A 439 17.78 9.13 -8.25
C GLY A 439 17.14 10.51 -8.43
N LEU A 440 15.81 10.60 -8.58
CA LEU A 440 15.09 11.88 -8.65
C LEU A 440 15.18 12.70 -7.35
N VAL A 441 15.46 12.03 -6.23
CA VAL A 441 15.56 12.60 -4.88
C VAL A 441 16.79 12.00 -4.22
N PRO A 442 17.65 12.81 -3.57
CA PRO A 442 18.87 12.30 -2.94
C PRO A 442 18.54 11.46 -1.71
N ARG A 443 19.37 10.43 -1.48
CA ARG A 443 19.29 9.55 -0.30
C ARG A 443 19.22 10.32 1.03
N ALA A 444 19.98 11.41 1.13
CA ALA A 444 20.06 12.25 2.31
C ALA A 444 18.70 12.80 2.77
N TYR A 445 17.73 13.00 1.87
CA TYR A 445 16.37 13.38 2.25
C TYR A 445 15.65 12.25 3.01
N PHE A 446 15.71 11.02 2.48
CA PHE A 446 15.09 9.85 3.11
C PHE A 446 15.74 9.56 4.47
N ASP A 447 17.06 9.68 4.57
CA ASP A 447 17.79 9.53 5.82
C ASP A 447 17.34 10.59 6.85
N ALA A 448 17.22 11.86 6.43
CA ALA A 448 16.77 12.94 7.29
C ALA A 448 15.32 12.76 7.76
N ALA A 449 14.40 12.37 6.87
CA ALA A 449 13.00 12.15 7.20
C ALA A 449 12.81 10.98 8.19
N ASN A 450 13.57 9.89 8.02
CA ASN A 450 13.54 8.77 8.97
C ASN A 450 14.25 9.13 10.31
N ALA A 451 15.25 10.00 10.28
CA ALA A 451 15.94 10.46 11.48
C ALA A 451 15.12 11.44 12.34
N GLU A 452 14.32 12.32 11.71
CA GLU A 452 13.42 13.26 12.38
C GLU A 452 12.46 12.54 13.34
N ASP A 453 11.96 11.36 12.93
CA ASP A 453 11.08 10.56 13.78
C ASP A 453 11.81 9.66 14.79
N ASN A 454 12.99 9.12 14.43
CA ASN A 454 13.83 8.41 15.40
C ASN A 454 14.14 9.25 16.65
N ALA A 455 14.23 10.58 16.50
CA ALA A 455 14.41 11.51 17.60
C ALA A 455 13.14 11.70 18.47
N SER A 456 11.95 11.50 17.88
CA SER A 456 10.65 11.71 18.52
C SER A 456 10.20 10.51 19.39
N ARG A 457 10.60 9.27 19.02
CA ARG A 457 10.18 8.03 19.71
C ARG A 457 11.35 7.07 20.01
N ARG A 458 11.80 7.05 21.26
CA ARG A 458 12.93 6.22 21.76
C ARG A 458 12.68 4.69 21.81
N ALA A 459 11.49 4.20 21.44
CA ALA A 459 11.10 2.81 21.74
C ALA A 459 11.50 1.79 20.64
N TYR A 460 11.54 2.17 19.36
CA TYR A 460 11.76 1.19 18.26
C TYR A 460 12.54 1.76 17.05
N PRO A 461 13.80 2.20 17.22
CA PRO A 461 14.58 2.84 16.15
C PRO A 461 14.89 1.94 14.94
N HIS A 462 14.73 0.62 15.08
CA HIS A 462 14.98 -0.33 13.99
C HIS A 462 13.90 -0.33 12.90
N LEU A 463 12.71 0.24 13.17
CA LEU A 463 11.59 0.32 12.23
C LEU A 463 11.69 1.51 11.26
N PHE A 464 12.68 2.39 11.46
CA PHE A 464 12.89 3.60 10.66
C PHE A 464 14.19 3.48 9.87
N ARG A 465 14.12 2.88 8.67
CA ARG A 465 15.25 2.69 7.75
C ARG A 465 14.91 3.27 6.38
N GLY A 466 15.92 3.51 5.54
CA GLY A 466 15.78 4.12 4.20
C GLY A 466 14.83 3.44 3.21
N GLY A 467 14.31 2.25 3.54
CA GLY A 467 13.29 1.54 2.77
C GLY A 467 11.84 1.98 3.02
N ASN A 468 11.57 2.83 4.01
CA ASN A 468 10.20 3.30 4.30
C ASN A 468 9.65 4.18 3.17
N TRP A 469 8.36 4.05 2.91
CA TRP A 469 7.66 4.81 1.88
C TRP A 469 7.26 6.18 2.40
N ILE A 470 7.45 7.21 1.57
CA ILE A 470 7.06 8.58 1.88
C ILE A 470 6.16 9.08 0.75
N ASP A 471 5.03 9.69 1.11
CA ASP A 471 4.20 10.53 0.24
C ASP A 471 4.62 12.00 0.43
N PHE A 472 5.25 12.58 -0.60
CA PHE A 472 5.85 13.90 -0.56
C PHE A 472 5.68 14.65 -1.89
N SER A 473 6.05 15.92 -1.91
CA SER A 473 5.95 16.76 -3.10
C SER A 473 7.34 17.16 -3.59
N LYS A 474 7.46 17.37 -4.90
CA LYS A 474 8.68 17.83 -5.57
C LYS A 474 8.33 18.87 -6.63
N ILE A 475 9.23 19.81 -6.91
CA ILE A 475 9.11 20.67 -8.10
C ILE A 475 9.73 19.92 -9.28
N SER A 476 8.99 19.78 -10.38
CA SER A 476 9.46 19.04 -11.56
C SER A 476 10.79 19.60 -12.09
N PHE A 477 11.72 18.69 -12.44
CA PHE A 477 13.09 18.98 -12.88
C PHE A 477 14.05 19.62 -11.85
N SER A 478 13.69 19.72 -10.56
CA SER A 478 14.55 20.33 -9.54
C SER A 478 15.94 19.65 -9.41
N GLU A 479 16.04 18.35 -9.71
CA GLU A 479 17.30 17.59 -9.73
C GLU A 479 18.32 18.12 -10.76
N HIS A 480 17.85 18.88 -11.75
CA HIS A 480 18.69 19.50 -12.77
C HIS A 480 19.03 20.96 -12.48
N ALA A 481 18.42 21.56 -11.44
CA ALA A 481 18.70 22.93 -10.98
C ALA A 481 20.10 23.10 -10.36
N THR A 482 20.92 22.06 -10.38
CA THR A 482 22.36 22.13 -10.07
C THR A 482 23.18 22.71 -11.21
N LYS A 483 22.66 22.72 -12.45
CA LYS A 483 23.31 23.30 -13.62
C LYS A 483 22.95 24.77 -13.76
N HIS A 484 23.92 25.67 -13.71
CA HIS A 484 23.72 27.12 -13.63
C HIS A 484 22.72 27.68 -14.67
N GLU A 485 22.91 27.38 -15.96
CA GLU A 485 22.03 27.86 -17.04
C GLU A 485 20.57 27.40 -16.87
N PHE A 486 20.38 26.13 -16.54
CA PHE A 486 19.05 25.56 -16.31
C PHE A 486 18.42 26.10 -15.03
N ALA A 487 19.22 26.27 -13.97
CA ALA A 487 18.77 26.76 -12.68
C ALA A 487 18.20 28.19 -12.75
N MET A 488 18.78 29.05 -13.58
CA MET A 488 18.23 30.39 -13.84
C MET A 488 16.82 30.31 -14.42
N LEU A 489 16.64 29.51 -15.49
CA LEU A 489 15.33 29.28 -16.09
C LEU A 489 14.35 28.65 -15.09
N PHE A 490 14.81 27.64 -14.34
CA PHE A 490 14.03 26.92 -13.35
C PHE A 490 13.46 27.87 -12.30
N TRP A 491 14.30 28.69 -11.67
CA TRP A 491 13.85 29.61 -10.63
C TRP A 491 13.01 30.77 -11.14
N GLU A 492 13.24 31.25 -12.37
CA GLU A 492 12.32 32.21 -13.01
C GLU A 492 10.92 31.61 -13.13
N GLN A 493 10.79 30.36 -13.56
CA GLN A 493 9.48 29.71 -13.69
C GLN A 493 8.84 29.37 -12.34
N VAL A 494 9.63 28.93 -11.36
CA VAL A 494 9.15 28.62 -10.00
C VAL A 494 8.59 29.87 -9.34
N LEU A 495 9.35 30.96 -9.31
CA LEU A 495 8.94 32.19 -8.64
C LEU A 495 7.73 32.86 -9.32
N ARG A 496 7.62 32.72 -10.64
CA ARG A 496 6.54 33.31 -11.42
C ARG A 496 5.23 32.52 -11.39
N ASN A 497 5.28 31.19 -11.43
CA ASN A 497 4.11 30.35 -11.66
C ASN A 497 3.67 29.50 -10.46
N ILE A 498 4.55 29.27 -9.48
CA ILE A 498 4.22 28.49 -8.29
C ILE A 498 3.84 29.43 -7.16
N ASP A 499 2.64 29.23 -6.60
CA ASP A 499 2.25 29.91 -5.36
C ASP A 499 3.01 29.30 -4.19
N SER A 500 3.86 30.09 -3.52
CA SER A 500 4.55 29.71 -2.28
C SER A 500 3.65 29.05 -1.23
N ARG A 501 2.36 29.39 -1.16
CA ARG A 501 1.38 28.81 -0.22
C ARG A 501 0.97 27.37 -0.57
N SER A 502 1.17 26.96 -1.83
CA SER A 502 0.90 25.59 -2.28
C SER A 502 2.02 24.61 -1.94
N ILE A 503 3.18 25.10 -1.49
CA ILE A 503 4.29 24.26 -1.06
C ILE A 503 3.94 23.64 0.29
N ALA A 504 3.64 22.35 0.27
CA ALA A 504 3.46 21.56 1.47
C ALA A 504 4.75 21.54 2.29
N THR A 505 4.67 21.89 3.57
CA THR A 505 5.82 21.87 4.48
C THR A 505 6.08 20.50 5.08
N THR A 506 5.05 19.66 5.11
CA THR A 506 5.10 18.28 5.64
C THR A 506 4.77 17.24 4.58
N ALA A 507 5.34 16.05 4.73
CA ALA A 507 5.09 14.83 3.98
C ALA A 507 4.56 13.73 4.93
N ILE A 508 4.10 12.60 4.39
CA ILE A 508 3.60 11.45 5.17
C ILE A 508 4.57 10.28 5.01
N LEU A 509 5.19 9.87 6.12
CA LEU A 509 6.03 8.67 6.21
C LEU A 509 5.17 7.49 6.66
N GLU A 510 5.21 6.39 5.92
CA GLU A 510 4.60 5.11 6.30
C GLU A 510 5.65 4.14 6.86
N TRP A 511 5.36 3.52 8.02
CA TRP A 511 6.30 2.65 8.71
C TRP A 511 5.63 1.49 9.46
N GLY A 512 6.45 0.48 9.78
CA GLY A 512 6.02 -0.70 10.53
C GLY A 512 5.12 -1.66 9.74
N HIS A 513 4.87 -2.84 10.32
CA HIS A 513 4.09 -3.88 9.66
C HIS A 513 2.62 -3.47 9.43
N PHE A 514 2.10 -2.56 10.25
CA PHE A 514 0.71 -2.09 10.20
C PHE A 514 0.53 -0.78 9.40
N HIS A 515 1.52 -0.36 8.60
CA HIS A 515 1.44 0.86 7.78
C HIS A 515 1.02 2.11 8.58
N SER A 516 1.63 2.28 9.76
CA SER A 516 1.42 3.48 10.57
C SER A 516 1.92 4.71 9.84
N LYS A 517 1.23 5.85 9.99
CA LYS A 517 1.53 7.09 9.26
C LYS A 517 2.01 8.18 10.20
N GLU A 518 3.05 8.92 9.80
CA GLU A 518 3.63 10.01 10.58
C GLU A 518 3.94 11.21 9.70
N ARG A 519 3.93 12.42 10.28
CA ARG A 519 4.25 13.66 9.54
C ARG A 519 5.74 13.97 9.67
N VAL A 520 6.42 14.12 8.53
CA VAL A 520 7.85 14.47 8.43
C VAL A 520 8.05 15.71 7.56
N GLN A 521 9.23 16.31 7.55
CA GLN A 521 9.54 17.43 6.65
C GLN A 521 9.36 17.01 5.17
N ASN A 522 8.70 17.85 4.37
CA ASN A 522 8.55 17.61 2.93
C ASN A 522 9.85 17.91 2.15
N TYR A 523 10.03 17.24 1.01
CA TYR A 523 11.23 17.37 0.18
C TYR A 523 11.48 18.78 -0.35
N ILE A 524 10.45 19.50 -0.82
CA ILE A 524 10.65 20.86 -1.37
C ILE A 524 11.34 21.80 -0.35
N PRO A 525 10.79 22.04 0.86
CA PRO A 525 11.48 22.84 1.88
C PRO A 525 12.83 22.26 2.31
N TRP A 526 12.98 20.94 2.35
CA TRP A 526 14.25 20.30 2.68
C TRP A 526 15.32 20.61 1.63
N SER A 527 15.00 20.49 0.34
CA SER A 527 15.91 20.73 -0.78
C SER A 527 16.43 22.17 -0.80
N PHE A 528 15.60 23.14 -0.44
CA PHE A 528 15.99 24.55 -0.35
C PHE A 528 17.12 24.81 0.66
N ARG A 529 17.29 23.93 1.65
CA ARG A 529 18.31 24.08 2.71
C ARG A 529 19.55 23.24 2.49
N HIS A 530 19.44 22.16 1.73
CA HIS A 530 20.48 21.11 1.68
C HIS A 530 21.04 20.89 0.28
N GLU A 531 20.40 21.43 -0.77
CA GLU A 531 20.88 21.26 -2.15
C GLU A 531 21.39 22.56 -2.74
N ALA A 532 22.47 22.45 -3.53
CA ALA A 532 23.09 23.54 -4.25
C ALA A 532 22.33 23.82 -5.57
N ILE A 533 21.12 24.37 -5.44
CA ILE A 533 20.19 24.57 -6.57
C ILE A 533 19.91 26.05 -6.88
N PHE A 534 20.51 26.99 -6.15
CA PHE A 534 20.28 28.42 -6.35
C PHE A 534 21.38 29.03 -7.23
N PRO A 535 21.06 29.49 -8.46
CA PRO A 535 22.04 30.07 -9.36
C PRO A 535 22.50 31.42 -8.82
N THR A 536 23.79 31.71 -8.91
CA THR A 536 24.39 32.95 -8.39
C THR A 536 25.04 33.77 -9.49
N SER A 537 25.18 35.07 -9.28
CA SER A 537 25.89 36.00 -10.18
C SER A 537 27.36 35.61 -10.42
N THR A 538 27.93 34.77 -9.56
CA THR A 538 29.28 34.22 -9.72
C THR A 538 29.37 33.02 -10.69
N GLY A 539 28.26 32.57 -11.25
CA GLY A 539 28.20 31.48 -12.25
C GLY A 539 28.05 30.07 -11.65
N GLU A 540 28.00 29.95 -10.32
CA GLU A 540 27.83 28.68 -9.61
C GLU A 540 26.40 28.54 -9.06
N CYS A 541 25.96 27.31 -8.82
CA CYS A 541 24.78 27.03 -7.99
C CYS A 541 25.23 26.72 -6.55
N LEU A 542 24.61 27.37 -5.57
CA LEU A 542 24.95 27.21 -4.15
C LEU A 542 23.71 26.89 -3.31
N MET A 543 23.92 26.50 -2.05
CA MET A 543 22.83 26.30 -1.08
C MET A 543 22.25 27.66 -0.65
N ALA A 544 20.96 27.72 -0.32
CA ALA A 544 20.30 28.99 0.02
C ALA A 544 21.02 29.81 1.10
N SER A 545 21.55 29.14 2.14
CA SER A 545 22.28 29.79 3.24
C SER A 545 23.55 30.53 2.80
N GLN A 546 24.09 30.22 1.62
CA GLN A 546 25.28 30.84 1.05
C GLN A 546 24.95 31.92 0.01
N VAL A 547 23.68 32.07 -0.36
CA VAL A 547 23.24 32.94 -1.46
C VAL A 547 22.52 34.17 -0.91
N PHE A 548 22.86 35.33 -1.47
CA PHE A 548 22.16 36.56 -1.15
C PHE A 548 20.94 36.78 -2.03
N VAL A 549 19.89 37.36 -1.46
CA VAL A 549 18.73 37.83 -2.22
C VAL A 549 19.13 38.96 -3.19
N ASN A 550 18.48 39.01 -4.36
CA ASN A 550 18.68 40.02 -5.41
C ASN A 550 18.09 41.40 -5.05
N GLN A 551 18.18 41.82 -3.78
CA GLN A 551 17.74 43.16 -3.36
C GLN A 551 18.65 44.25 -3.96
N PRO A 552 18.10 45.41 -4.35
CA PRO A 552 18.86 46.48 -5.02
C PRO A 552 20.15 46.87 -4.29
N GLU A 553 20.10 47.01 -2.96
CA GLU A 553 21.27 47.37 -2.15
C GLU A 553 22.39 46.32 -2.22
N ILE A 554 22.05 45.04 -2.09
CA ILE A 554 23.01 43.94 -2.14
C ILE A 554 23.63 43.83 -3.53
N VAL A 555 22.80 43.97 -4.58
CA VAL A 555 23.25 43.94 -5.97
C VAL A 555 24.21 45.09 -6.25
N GLU A 556 23.91 46.31 -5.78
CA GLU A 556 24.82 47.46 -5.95
C GLU A 556 26.16 47.30 -5.22
N ILE A 557 26.15 46.66 -4.04
CA ILE A 557 27.36 46.50 -3.22
C ILE A 557 28.20 45.30 -3.63
N GLY A 558 27.57 44.20 -4.02
CA GLY A 558 28.27 42.92 -4.18
C GLY A 558 27.86 42.11 -5.40
N GLY A 559 27.04 42.63 -6.32
CA GLY A 559 26.44 41.87 -7.41
C GLY A 559 27.42 41.03 -8.24
N GLU A 560 28.61 41.55 -8.55
CA GLU A 560 29.62 40.84 -9.35
C GLU A 560 30.64 40.02 -8.52
N ILE A 561 30.62 40.15 -7.18
CA ILE A 561 31.68 39.62 -6.30
C ILE A 561 31.13 38.62 -5.28
N LEU A 562 29.94 38.89 -4.75
CA LEU A 562 29.23 38.06 -3.81
C LEU A 562 28.24 37.15 -4.56
N PRO A 563 27.94 35.96 -4.04
CA PRO A 563 26.98 35.04 -4.64
C PRO A 563 25.54 35.55 -4.45
N VAL A 564 25.12 36.51 -5.29
CA VAL A 564 23.75 37.03 -5.31
C VAL A 564 22.91 36.17 -6.25
N ILE A 565 21.67 35.83 -5.89
CA ILE A 565 20.83 34.98 -6.73
C ILE A 565 20.64 35.59 -8.13
N SER A 566 20.97 34.81 -9.15
CA SER A 566 20.90 35.20 -10.57
C SER A 566 19.52 34.87 -11.12
N CYS A 567 18.50 35.58 -10.64
CA CYS A 567 17.13 35.49 -11.13
C CYS A 567 16.57 36.89 -11.33
N LYS A 568 15.79 37.08 -12.40
CA LYS A 568 15.16 38.37 -12.71
C LYS A 568 13.92 38.65 -11.86
N GLU A 569 13.28 37.60 -11.36
CA GLU A 569 12.06 37.72 -10.56
C GLU A 569 12.35 38.25 -9.16
N VAL A 570 11.42 39.04 -8.62
CA VAL A 570 11.51 39.57 -7.26
C VAL A 570 11.08 38.50 -6.26
N ILE A 571 11.96 38.18 -5.33
CA ILE A 571 11.68 37.20 -4.28
C ILE A 571 10.83 37.86 -3.19
N THR A 572 9.57 37.44 -3.09
CA THR A 572 8.61 38.00 -2.13
C THR A 572 8.88 37.51 -0.70
N ASP A 573 8.34 38.21 0.30
CA ASP A 573 8.46 37.81 1.71
C ASP A 573 7.92 36.40 2.00
N ASN A 574 6.92 35.93 1.24
CA ASN A 574 6.41 34.57 1.40
C ASN A 574 7.44 33.53 0.94
N TRP A 575 8.14 33.80 -0.16
CA TRP A 575 9.25 32.96 -0.61
C TRP A 575 10.44 33.02 0.35
N LEU A 576 10.77 34.18 0.91
CA LEU A 576 11.85 34.33 1.90
C LEU A 576 11.58 33.59 3.22
N LYS A 577 10.32 33.28 3.56
CA LYS A 577 9.99 32.39 4.70
C LYS A 577 10.32 30.92 4.43
N LEU A 578 10.29 30.50 3.16
CA LEU A 578 10.54 29.13 2.74
C LEU A 578 12.02 28.91 2.40
N ILE A 579 12.62 29.89 1.71
CA ILE A 579 13.99 29.85 1.20
C ILE A 579 14.87 30.71 2.12
N PRO A 580 15.81 30.11 2.88
CA PRO A 580 16.64 30.85 3.83
C PRO A 580 17.82 31.56 3.15
N LEU A 581 17.53 32.48 2.22
CA LEU A 581 18.55 33.34 1.60
C LEU A 581 19.09 34.37 2.59
N ARG A 582 20.34 34.78 2.41
CA ARG A 582 20.93 35.90 3.15
C ARG A 582 20.29 37.21 2.67
N THR A 583 19.56 37.88 3.56
CA THR A 583 18.82 39.12 3.26
C THR A 583 19.58 40.39 3.65
N LYS A 584 20.76 40.26 4.27
CA LYS A 584 21.60 41.37 4.71
C LYS A 584 23.07 41.02 4.55
N LEU A 585 23.90 42.03 4.31
CA LEU A 585 25.35 41.93 4.30
C LEU A 585 25.90 42.08 5.71
N GLU A 586 26.93 41.31 6.04
CA GLU A 586 27.66 41.39 7.31
C GLU A 586 29.06 41.98 7.07
N LEU A 587 29.76 42.32 8.16
CA LEU A 587 31.10 42.92 8.12
C LEU A 587 32.07 42.16 7.20
N GLU A 588 32.09 40.84 7.29
CA GLU A 588 32.96 39.98 6.48
C GLU A 588 32.66 40.10 4.97
N ASP A 589 31.39 40.28 4.59
CA ASP A 589 31.00 40.44 3.20
C ASP A 589 31.47 41.78 2.63
N TYR A 590 31.32 42.85 3.41
CA TYR A 590 31.84 44.17 3.05
C TYR A 590 33.36 44.16 2.87
N LEU A 591 34.09 43.50 3.78
CA LEU A 591 35.54 43.35 3.68
C LEU A 591 35.94 42.49 2.48
N LYS A 592 35.18 41.43 2.16
CA LYS A 592 35.40 40.60 0.98
C LYS A 592 35.25 41.39 -0.31
N VAL A 593 34.22 42.24 -0.42
CA VAL A 593 34.02 43.16 -1.55
C VAL A 593 35.22 44.10 -1.71
N LEU A 594 35.61 44.79 -0.63
CA LEU A 594 36.75 45.71 -0.67
C LEU A 594 38.06 44.99 -1.02
N GLY A 595 38.29 43.81 -0.47
CA GLY A 595 39.47 43.00 -0.74
C GLY A 595 39.56 42.55 -2.20
N GLN A 596 38.44 42.13 -2.79
CA GLN A 596 38.41 41.71 -4.19
C GLN A 596 38.59 42.89 -5.15
N LEU A 597 37.93 44.02 -4.85
CA LEU A 597 38.17 45.26 -5.57
C LEU A 597 39.64 45.65 -5.46
N ALA A 598 40.24 45.65 -4.27
CA ALA A 598 41.66 45.96 -4.08
C ALA A 598 42.57 45.11 -4.99
N LYS A 599 42.36 43.79 -5.04
CA LYS A 599 43.09 42.88 -5.94
C LYS A 599 42.92 43.24 -7.41
N GLN A 600 41.70 43.57 -7.85
CA GLN A 600 41.44 43.97 -9.23
C GLN A 600 42.17 45.27 -9.62
N ALA A 601 42.24 46.28 -8.74
CA ALA A 601 43.03 47.48 -9.05
C ALA A 601 44.51 47.19 -9.16
N VAL A 602 45.05 46.32 -8.32
CA VAL A 602 46.47 45.94 -8.42
C VAL A 602 46.75 45.27 -9.77
N ALA A 603 45.81 44.47 -10.28
CA ALA A 603 45.94 43.84 -11.60
C ALA A 603 45.75 44.82 -12.78
N GLU A 604 45.02 45.93 -12.59
CA GLU A 604 44.78 46.97 -13.60
C GLU A 604 45.65 48.24 -13.39
N ASP A 605 46.85 48.11 -12.81
CA ASP A 605 47.80 49.23 -12.56
C ASP A 605 47.18 50.44 -11.83
N GLY A 606 46.27 50.18 -10.89
CA GLY A 606 45.58 51.19 -10.08
C GLY A 606 44.41 51.88 -10.78
N PHE A 607 44.06 51.47 -12.00
CA PHE A 607 42.85 51.95 -12.67
C PHE A 607 41.60 51.50 -11.89
N ARG A 608 40.58 52.37 -11.87
CA ARG A 608 39.31 52.15 -11.16
C ARG A 608 38.15 52.64 -11.99
N ARG A 609 37.23 51.73 -12.32
CA ARG A 609 36.00 52.09 -13.03
C ARG A 609 35.13 52.96 -12.14
N LYS A 610 34.30 53.82 -12.75
CA LYS A 610 33.37 54.70 -12.03
C LYS A 610 32.40 53.89 -11.14
N SER A 611 31.98 52.73 -11.61
CA SER A 611 31.13 51.77 -10.87
C SER A 611 31.82 51.27 -9.60
N GLU A 612 33.08 50.85 -9.68
CA GLU A 612 33.85 50.36 -8.53
C GLU A 612 34.07 51.44 -7.46
N ARG A 613 34.33 52.69 -7.86
CA ARG A 613 34.43 53.81 -6.91
C ARG A 613 33.12 54.06 -6.17
N LYS A 614 31.99 53.98 -6.88
CA LYS A 614 30.65 54.06 -6.27
C LYS A 614 30.44 52.92 -5.27
N GLN A 615 30.80 51.70 -5.65
CA GLN A 615 30.68 50.50 -4.82
C GLN A 615 31.52 50.61 -3.53
N ILE A 616 32.77 51.08 -3.63
CA ILE A 616 33.64 51.35 -2.47
C ILE A 616 33.00 52.37 -1.53
N GLY A 617 32.50 53.49 -2.08
CA GLY A 617 31.82 54.52 -1.29
C GLY A 617 30.61 53.98 -0.52
N LEU A 618 29.77 53.18 -1.19
CA LEU A 618 28.61 52.54 -0.55
C LEU A 618 29.02 51.61 0.61
N VAL A 619 30.10 50.84 0.45
CA VAL A 619 30.61 49.98 1.52
C VAL A 619 31.07 50.81 2.72
N TYR A 620 31.88 51.85 2.51
CA TYR A 620 32.35 52.72 3.60
C TYR A 620 31.20 53.42 4.33
N ASP A 621 30.20 53.91 3.59
CA ASP A 621 29.01 54.54 4.18
C ASP A 621 28.23 53.57 5.07
N LYS A 622 28.14 52.30 4.67
CA LYS A 622 27.46 51.25 5.47
C LYS A 622 28.26 50.89 6.72
N LEU A 623 29.56 50.67 6.59
CA LEU A 623 30.44 50.40 7.72
C LEU A 623 30.45 51.56 8.73
N ALA A 624 30.51 52.80 8.26
CA ALA A 624 30.44 53.98 9.12
C ALA A 624 29.12 54.08 9.89
N LYS A 625 27.99 53.71 9.27
CA LYS A 625 26.67 53.66 9.93
C LYS A 625 26.58 52.54 10.96
N GLU A 626 27.16 51.36 10.70
CA GLU A 626 27.18 50.26 11.66
C GLU A 626 28.11 50.53 12.86
N LEU A 627 29.22 51.24 12.64
CA LEU A 627 30.15 51.66 13.70
C LEU A 627 29.49 52.57 14.77
N LEU A 628 28.46 53.34 14.38
CA LEU A 628 27.67 54.16 15.32
C LEU A 628 26.85 53.32 16.31
N GLY A 629 26.62 52.03 16.04
CA GLY A 629 25.87 51.12 16.92
C GLY A 629 26.72 50.30 17.91
N TYR A 630 28.06 50.32 17.79
CA TYR A 630 28.93 49.57 18.70
C TYR A 630 29.14 50.26 20.05
N SER A 631 29.24 49.46 21.12
CA SER A 631 29.65 49.94 22.45
C SER A 631 31.08 50.49 22.41
N PRO A 632 31.46 51.40 23.34
CA PRO A 632 32.81 51.96 23.39
C PRO A 632 33.91 50.89 23.38
N ASP A 633 33.71 49.79 24.11
CA ASP A 633 34.67 48.69 24.18
C ASP A 633 34.86 47.94 22.85
N LYS A 634 33.79 47.79 22.05
CA LYS A 634 33.86 47.21 20.70
C LYS A 634 34.52 48.15 19.69
N ARG A 635 34.37 49.46 19.88
CA ARG A 635 35.03 50.47 19.03
C ARG A 635 36.54 50.51 19.27
N GLU A 636 36.97 50.33 20.51
CA GLU A 636 38.40 50.32 20.86
C GLU A 636 39.10 49.04 20.37
N ALA A 637 38.42 47.89 20.37
CA ALA A 637 38.93 46.64 19.84
C ALA A 637 39.10 46.61 18.30
N LEU A 638 38.42 47.51 17.57
CA LEU A 638 38.48 47.63 16.11
C LEU A 638 39.47 48.70 15.62
N ARG A 639 40.11 49.44 16.53
CA ARG A 639 41.25 50.31 16.22
C ARG A 639 42.52 49.47 16.13
N VAL A 640 42.78 48.92 14.94
CA VAL A 640 44.12 48.47 14.55
C VAL A 640 44.70 49.48 13.58
#